data_AF-A0AAX3X3Q6-F1
#
_entry.id   AF-A0AAX3X3Q6-F1
#
_cell.length_a   1.000
_cell.length_b   1.000
_cell.length_c   1.000
_cell.angle_alpha   90.00
_cell.angle_beta   90.00
_cell.angle_gamma   90.00
#
_symmetry.space_group_name_H-M   'P 1'
#
loop_
_entity.id
_entity.type
_entity.pdbx_description
1 polymer ?
#
loop_
_entity_poly.entity_id
_entity_poly.type
_entity_poly.pdbx_seq_one_letter_code
_entity_poly.pdbx_strand_id
1 'polypeptide(L)'
;MTEKKKTISDNSLVKQAYIASGIALLSLGAGTVVNSNNVKADTLNTQNTNSTTVANTTKIDTSQSSVNNSESQNNNSQTNSNTLQLSKRNVQVNSTETANTQNIANAKNATVATNTTSKVNQATVSKNTNTDYSYSGTIEKDVSSTNTDAAKNATNVQGAVKVDSNNVSYNVSLNNVPSSVSNFVNKVGNDAIRVANEYGLYASVMLAQASLESAWGQSALATNAHNLFGVKYRGYGDYVTMPTLESYGGRWYTINAKFQKYNSYYDSLVGYAQLIKNGYPGSTKSGAASYQIAANNLLHGKWGAYATDPSYVNKIINMINTYGFYKFDNPQSNTHQKFENGHWYLYKDGKRQTGLRYITSQGKTVFYNNQGQMQYGQKFINGHWYYFDEVTGAMLTGFKYIPSQKKNVYYNSQGQMLYGSQKINGNWYLFDSFDGAMKYGWQKLDNGKRTVFYDDNGKMVHGQKNIKGNWYYFDDNDGHELVSTFKWIPTQNKTVYYNNQGQMLYGKQLINGKTYYFDTFNGAMRANTFYYNNETKGIQYYDSDGQVVYGQKNINSHWYLFDSKTGNMITGFYYIPYQNKTVYYNDKGQMLYGQKFINGHWYLFDNFNGAMKTGFVHIPTQNKTVYYSKNEASLGQMLYGFQNINGKTYYFDTFDGAMKTGWSYISENKSLYYFKNNGQAAQGKLTLNNTSYDFDSQGKLLSHAEQFSPNGTDWYFFDDDGYIATGWKYISYQNKKVYYDKKTGIMKHGQVNIDGHWYFFDKVTGAMKTGWVYIPEQNKTVYYNKDGQMVYGTQIINGKTYYFDTFDGTLK
;
A
#
# COMPACT_ATOMS: atom_id res chain seq x y z
N MET A 1 -52.56 -26.09 38.55
CA MET A 1 -52.34 -26.09 40.00
C MET A 1 -51.20 -27.03 40.31
N THR A 2 -50.25 -26.49 41.07
CA THR A 2 -49.26 -27.17 41.92
C THR A 2 -48.07 -27.90 41.29
N GLU A 3 -46.90 -27.37 41.66
CA GLU A 3 -45.51 -27.71 41.39
C GLU A 3 -45.08 -29.12 41.87
N LYS A 4 -44.06 -29.72 41.23
CA LYS A 4 -42.68 -29.74 41.78
C LYS A 4 -41.62 -30.29 40.82
N LYS A 5 -40.47 -29.64 40.93
CA LYS A 5 -39.21 -29.68 40.16
C LYS A 5 -38.47 -31.03 40.20
N LYS A 6 -37.74 -31.32 39.12
CA LYS A 6 -36.35 -31.81 39.18
C LYS A 6 -35.61 -31.48 37.88
N THR A 7 -34.59 -30.63 37.95
CA THR A 7 -33.63 -30.40 36.86
C THR A 7 -32.23 -30.31 37.46
N ILE A 8 -31.30 -31.05 36.88
CA ILE A 8 -29.84 -30.98 37.11
C ILE A 8 -29.22 -30.64 35.76
N SER A 9 -28.37 -29.62 35.70
CA SER A 9 -27.01 -29.68 35.13
C SER A 9 -26.37 -28.29 35.04
N ASP A 10 -25.05 -28.30 35.22
CA ASP A 10 -24.07 -27.22 35.21
C ASP A 10 -24.18 -26.27 33.99
N ASN A 11 -23.85 -24.99 34.10
CA ASN A 11 -22.47 -24.48 34.20
C ASN A 11 -22.39 -22.96 33.90
N SER A 12 -21.48 -22.29 34.61
CA SER A 12 -20.80 -21.01 34.32
C SER A 12 -21.60 -19.69 34.29
N LEU A 13 -21.17 -18.76 35.15
CA LEU A 13 -21.60 -17.37 35.19
C LEU A 13 -20.43 -16.46 35.63
N VAL A 14 -20.42 -15.25 35.03
CA VAL A 14 -19.93 -13.94 35.54
C VAL A 14 -18.59 -13.35 35.04
N LYS A 15 -18.75 -12.37 34.13
CA LYS A 15 -18.27 -10.96 34.04
C LYS A 15 -16.96 -10.43 34.70
N GLN A 16 -16.25 -9.66 33.85
CA GLN A 16 -15.63 -8.31 33.98
C GLN A 16 -14.60 -7.96 35.08
N ALA A 17 -13.44 -7.40 34.66
CA ALA A 17 -12.76 -6.24 35.28
C ALA A 17 -11.62 -5.65 34.39
N TYR A 18 -11.21 -4.41 34.71
CA TYR A 18 -10.45 -3.39 33.97
C TYR A 18 -8.90 -3.43 34.09
N ILE A 19 -8.26 -2.77 33.10
CA ILE A 19 -6.98 -2.02 32.94
C ILE A 19 -6.05 -1.74 34.17
N ALA A 20 -4.72 -1.95 33.97
CA ALA A 20 -3.59 -1.05 34.35
C ALA A 20 -2.26 -1.59 33.72
N SER A 21 -1.57 -0.92 32.79
CA SER A 21 -0.60 0.21 32.87
C SER A 21 0.80 -0.15 33.43
N GLY A 22 1.87 0.00 32.62
CA GLY A 22 3.27 -0.11 33.07
C GLY A 22 4.40 -0.06 32.02
N ILE A 23 4.64 1.13 31.44
CA ILE A 23 5.90 1.81 31.04
C ILE A 23 7.17 1.03 30.53
N ALA A 24 7.51 1.33 29.26
CA ALA A 24 8.80 1.64 28.59
C ALA A 24 10.13 0.88 28.83
N LEU A 25 10.76 0.44 27.73
CA LEU A 25 12.19 0.65 27.46
C LEU A 25 12.53 0.53 25.95
N LEU A 26 13.35 1.47 25.47
CA LEU A 26 13.92 1.57 24.13
C LEU A 26 14.98 0.48 23.86
N SER A 27 15.02 -0.06 22.64
CA SER A 27 16.29 -0.42 22.00
C SER A 27 16.17 -0.52 20.47
N LEU A 28 17.11 0.12 19.79
CA LEU A 28 17.37 0.10 18.35
C LEU A 28 17.56 -1.32 17.81
N GLY A 29 17.13 -1.54 16.56
CA GLY A 29 17.45 -2.75 15.81
C GLY A 29 17.10 -2.60 14.34
N ALA A 30 18.08 -2.15 13.55
CA ALA A 30 18.04 -2.22 12.10
C ALA A 30 17.95 -3.70 11.66
N GLY A 31 17.08 -3.98 10.69
CA GLY A 31 16.92 -5.33 10.15
C GLY A 31 16.23 -5.29 8.80
N THR A 32 17.02 -5.05 7.75
CA THR A 32 16.64 -5.30 6.35
C THR A 32 16.37 -6.79 6.17
N VAL A 33 15.13 -7.16 5.82
CA VAL A 33 14.79 -8.54 5.46
C VAL A 33 15.05 -8.75 3.97
N VAL A 34 15.88 -9.75 3.73
CA VAL A 34 16.34 -10.29 2.45
C VAL A 34 15.17 -10.91 1.68
N ASN A 35 15.02 -10.48 0.43
CA ASN A 35 14.13 -11.08 -0.56
C ASN A 35 14.80 -12.34 -1.12
N SER A 36 14.14 -13.49 -0.98
CA SER A 36 14.60 -14.78 -1.48
C SER A 36 13.89 -15.10 -2.79
N ASN A 37 14.54 -14.86 -3.92
CA ASN A 37 14.16 -15.46 -5.20
C ASN A 37 15.42 -15.98 -5.92
N ASN A 38 15.58 -17.29 -5.82
CA ASN A 38 16.34 -18.19 -6.69
C ASN A 38 15.47 -18.35 -7.96
N VAL A 39 15.94 -18.39 -9.22
CA VAL A 39 16.85 -19.36 -9.85
C VAL A 39 17.18 -18.87 -11.27
N LYS A 40 18.44 -19.07 -11.67
CA LYS A 40 19.00 -19.01 -13.03
C LYS A 40 18.41 -20.09 -13.94
N ALA A 41 18.22 -19.79 -15.23
CA ALA A 41 18.20 -20.82 -16.26
C ALA A 41 19.14 -20.42 -17.40
N ASP A 42 20.02 -21.38 -17.72
CA ASP A 42 21.14 -21.32 -18.64
C ASP A 42 20.74 -21.03 -20.08
N THR A 43 21.62 -20.30 -20.75
CA THR A 43 21.66 -20.12 -22.20
C THR A 43 22.63 -21.16 -22.75
N LEU A 44 22.14 -22.04 -23.62
CA LEU A 44 23.00 -22.91 -24.43
C LEU A 44 22.70 -22.68 -25.90
N ASN A 45 23.80 -22.45 -26.59
CA ASN A 45 23.97 -22.00 -27.95
C ASN A 45 24.06 -23.23 -28.88
N THR A 46 23.32 -23.22 -29.99
CA THR A 46 23.69 -24.02 -31.17
C THR A 46 23.29 -23.28 -32.44
N GLN A 47 24.30 -22.90 -33.23
CA GLN A 47 24.17 -22.45 -34.61
C GLN A 47 23.95 -23.65 -35.55
N ASN A 48 23.06 -23.55 -36.55
CA ASN A 48 23.45 -23.36 -37.96
C ASN A 48 22.24 -23.32 -38.92
N THR A 49 22.19 -22.24 -39.72
CA THR A 49 21.88 -22.10 -41.16
C THR A 49 20.75 -22.91 -41.81
N ASN A 50 19.71 -22.24 -42.32
CA ASN A 50 19.67 -21.73 -43.71
C ASN A 50 18.37 -20.96 -44.02
N SER A 51 18.54 -19.86 -44.76
CA SER A 51 17.51 -18.94 -45.24
C SER A 51 16.78 -19.46 -46.48
N THR A 52 15.45 -19.29 -46.53
CA THR A 52 14.77 -18.83 -47.75
C THR A 52 13.46 -18.11 -47.43
N THR A 53 13.36 -16.88 -47.93
CA THR A 53 12.22 -15.97 -47.94
C THR A 53 11.12 -16.41 -48.91
N VAL A 54 9.84 -16.37 -48.51
CA VAL A 54 8.72 -15.95 -49.38
C VAL A 54 7.63 -15.31 -48.50
N ALA A 55 7.21 -14.10 -48.86
CA ALA A 55 6.10 -13.36 -48.27
C ALA A 55 4.75 -13.92 -48.76
N ASN A 56 3.72 -13.89 -47.91
CA ASN A 56 2.36 -13.73 -48.39
C ASN A 56 1.42 -13.15 -47.31
N THR A 57 0.89 -11.97 -47.63
CA THR A 57 -0.34 -11.38 -47.11
C THR A 57 -1.54 -12.28 -47.38
N THR A 58 -2.52 -12.32 -46.46
CA THR A 58 -3.86 -12.77 -46.81
C THR A 58 -4.94 -11.92 -46.13
N LYS A 59 -5.78 -11.36 -47.00
CA LYS A 59 -7.01 -10.64 -46.72
C LYS A 59 -8.09 -11.60 -46.21
N ILE A 60 -8.97 -11.06 -45.38
CA ILE A 60 -10.21 -11.65 -44.92
C ILE A 60 -11.24 -11.47 -46.04
N ASP A 61 -11.87 -12.58 -46.43
CA ASP A 61 -12.98 -12.61 -47.38
C ASP A 61 -14.28 -12.99 -46.66
N THR A 62 -15.34 -12.34 -47.10
CA THR A 62 -16.74 -12.47 -46.67
C THR A 62 -17.47 -13.43 -47.62
N SER A 63 -18.31 -14.31 -47.10
CA SER A 63 -19.51 -14.73 -47.84
C SER A 63 -20.57 -15.37 -46.95
N GLN A 64 -21.80 -14.93 -47.21
CA GLN A 64 -23.07 -15.37 -46.65
C GLN A 64 -23.42 -16.80 -47.05
N SER A 65 -24.33 -17.42 -46.29
CA SER A 65 -25.39 -18.26 -46.86
C SER A 65 -26.62 -18.29 -45.96
N SER A 66 -27.74 -18.04 -46.63
CA SER A 66 -29.15 -17.91 -46.24
C SER A 66 -29.85 -19.21 -45.86
N VAL A 67 -30.89 -19.15 -45.00
CA VAL A 67 -32.16 -19.90 -45.18
C VAL A 67 -33.35 -19.10 -44.59
N ASN A 68 -34.50 -19.27 -45.24
CA ASN A 68 -35.74 -18.47 -45.29
C ASN A 68 -36.71 -18.50 -44.09
N ASN A 69 -37.56 -17.47 -44.15
CA ASN A 69 -38.84 -17.15 -43.50
C ASN A 69 -39.81 -18.29 -43.13
N SER A 70 -40.59 -18.02 -42.08
CA SER A 70 -42.03 -18.34 -42.02
C SER A 70 -42.74 -17.28 -41.17
N GLU A 71 -43.79 -16.68 -41.73
CA GLU A 71 -44.68 -15.69 -41.12
C GLU A 71 -45.60 -16.31 -40.06
N SER A 72 -46.02 -15.52 -39.07
CA SER A 72 -47.42 -15.54 -38.61
C SER A 72 -47.77 -14.28 -37.83
N GLN A 73 -48.89 -13.66 -38.21
CA GLN A 73 -49.55 -12.50 -37.59
C GLN A 73 -50.21 -12.85 -36.25
N ASN A 74 -50.32 -11.89 -35.32
CA ASN A 74 -51.61 -11.44 -34.74
C ASN A 74 -51.48 -10.30 -33.69
N ASN A 75 -51.98 -9.12 -34.06
CA ASN A 75 -52.96 -8.22 -33.42
C ASN A 75 -53.01 -7.92 -31.88
N ASN A 76 -53.11 -6.59 -31.64
CA ASN A 76 -53.88 -5.83 -30.62
C ASN A 76 -53.42 -5.87 -29.13
N SER A 77 -53.35 -4.78 -28.37
CA SER A 77 -54.18 -3.56 -28.36
C SER A 77 -53.45 -2.32 -27.81
N GLN A 78 -53.93 -1.17 -28.26
CA GLN A 78 -53.64 0.21 -27.85
C GLN A 78 -54.12 0.58 -26.44
N THR A 79 -53.50 1.58 -25.83
CA THR A 79 -54.16 2.84 -25.37
C THR A 79 -53.07 3.88 -25.01
N ASN A 80 -52.83 4.86 -25.88
CA ASN A 80 -53.24 6.28 -25.82
C ASN A 80 -52.62 7.10 -24.67
N SER A 81 -51.64 7.98 -24.90
CA SER A 81 -51.62 9.25 -25.67
C SER A 81 -51.92 10.45 -24.77
N ASN A 82 -50.95 11.37 -24.63
CA ASN A 82 -51.19 12.78 -24.90
C ASN A 82 -49.89 13.56 -25.17
N THR A 83 -49.87 14.15 -26.38
CA THR A 83 -49.39 15.50 -26.79
C THR A 83 -47.91 15.88 -26.59
N LEU A 84 -47.22 16.59 -27.49
CA LEU A 84 -47.61 17.44 -28.63
C LEU A 84 -46.42 17.52 -29.62
N GLN A 85 -46.70 17.40 -30.92
CA GLN A 85 -45.79 17.74 -32.01
C GLN A 85 -45.78 19.27 -32.26
N LEU A 86 -44.68 19.85 -32.75
CA LEU A 86 -44.44 20.14 -34.18
C LEU A 86 -43.37 21.23 -34.42
N SER A 87 -42.63 21.02 -35.51
CA SER A 87 -42.10 21.99 -36.49
C SER A 87 -41.00 22.99 -36.09
N LYS A 88 -39.84 22.78 -36.73
CA LYS A 88 -38.83 23.79 -37.05
C LYS A 88 -39.13 24.41 -38.43
N ARG A 89 -39.11 25.75 -38.52
CA ARG A 89 -38.56 26.54 -39.65
C ARG A 89 -38.54 28.05 -39.32
N ASN A 90 -37.34 28.66 -39.34
CA ASN A 90 -36.87 29.80 -40.17
C ASN A 90 -37.91 30.86 -40.62
N VAL A 91 -37.77 32.20 -40.57
CA VAL A 91 -36.72 33.23 -40.89
C VAL A 91 -37.28 34.59 -40.36
N GLN A 92 -36.57 35.63 -39.91
CA GLN A 92 -35.94 36.77 -40.64
C GLN A 92 -35.57 37.86 -39.58
N VAL A 93 -34.31 38.29 -39.37
CA VAL A 93 -33.48 39.31 -40.07
C VAL A 93 -33.94 40.77 -39.95
N ASN A 94 -33.09 41.61 -39.36
CA ASN A 94 -32.44 42.80 -39.96
C ASN A 94 -31.35 43.31 -38.97
N SER A 95 -30.06 43.16 -39.26
CA SER A 95 -29.18 43.96 -40.16
C SER A 95 -28.83 45.32 -39.53
N THR A 96 -27.58 45.80 -39.55
CA THR A 96 -26.69 46.10 -40.70
C THR A 96 -25.23 46.21 -40.18
N GLU A 97 -24.22 45.59 -40.80
CA GLU A 97 -23.35 46.06 -41.92
C GLU A 97 -21.93 46.41 -41.42
N THR A 98 -20.78 46.14 -42.07
CA THR A 98 -20.40 45.38 -43.28
C THR A 98 -18.87 45.15 -43.23
N ALA A 99 -18.41 44.05 -43.86
CA ALA A 99 -17.24 43.92 -44.77
C ALA A 99 -15.79 44.21 -44.28
N ASN A 100 -14.73 43.48 -44.69
CA ASN A 100 -14.60 42.21 -45.42
C ASN A 100 -13.11 41.77 -45.49
N THR A 101 -12.89 40.45 -45.65
CA THR A 101 -11.82 39.73 -46.40
C THR A 101 -10.32 39.67 -45.98
N GLN A 102 -9.94 38.46 -45.53
CA GLN A 102 -9.08 37.43 -46.15
C GLN A 102 -7.52 37.47 -46.21
N ASN A 103 -6.97 36.37 -45.62
CA ASN A 103 -6.00 35.35 -46.12
C ASN A 103 -4.48 35.62 -46.37
N ILE A 104 -3.67 34.84 -45.61
CA ILE A 104 -2.57 33.87 -45.99
C ILE A 104 -1.35 34.46 -46.76
N ALA A 105 -0.06 34.30 -46.41
CA ALA A 105 0.69 33.14 -45.90
C ALA A 105 2.12 33.47 -45.35
N ASN A 106 2.71 32.48 -44.65
CA ASN A 106 4.15 32.11 -44.53
C ASN A 106 5.14 33.02 -43.77
N ALA A 107 5.72 32.53 -42.66
CA ALA A 107 6.92 31.67 -42.65
C ALA A 107 7.44 31.38 -41.22
N LYS A 108 8.15 30.25 -41.11
CA LYS A 108 8.85 29.68 -39.95
C LYS A 108 9.81 30.66 -39.24
N ASN A 109 9.93 30.58 -37.91
CA ASN A 109 11.12 30.10 -37.17
C ASN A 109 11.22 30.61 -35.71
N ALA A 110 11.77 29.72 -34.89
CA ALA A 110 12.71 29.95 -33.79
C ALA A 110 12.24 30.54 -32.45
N THR A 111 12.03 29.61 -31.52
CA THR A 111 12.53 29.62 -30.14
C THR A 111 13.96 30.19 -30.05
N VAL A 112 14.21 31.16 -29.16
CA VAL A 112 15.58 31.51 -28.72
C VAL A 112 15.57 31.71 -27.21
N ALA A 113 16.13 30.71 -26.52
CA ALA A 113 16.85 30.91 -25.27
C ALA A 113 18.29 31.32 -25.61
N THR A 114 18.87 32.25 -24.86
CA THR A 114 20.33 32.41 -24.80
C THR A 114 20.77 32.75 -23.39
N ASN A 115 21.61 31.87 -22.85
CA ASN A 115 22.59 32.17 -21.81
C ASN A 115 23.75 32.93 -22.45
N THR A 116 24.31 33.92 -21.75
CA THR A 116 25.74 34.24 -21.85
C THR A 116 26.26 34.82 -20.54
N THR A 117 27.09 34.01 -19.89
CA THR A 117 28.12 34.38 -18.93
C THR A 117 29.13 35.36 -19.53
N SER A 118 29.61 36.31 -18.71
CA SER A 118 31.02 36.72 -18.74
C SER A 118 31.49 37.21 -17.39
N LYS A 119 32.64 36.64 -16.99
CA LYS A 119 33.44 36.92 -15.80
C LYS A 119 34.05 38.31 -15.88
N VAL A 120 34.27 38.95 -14.72
CA VAL A 120 35.44 39.81 -14.51
C VAL A 120 36.11 39.39 -13.21
N ASN A 121 37.44 39.28 -13.29
CA ASN A 121 38.35 38.73 -12.31
C ASN A 121 38.53 39.61 -11.07
N GLN A 122 38.91 38.92 -10.00
CA GLN A 122 39.47 39.44 -8.75
C GLN A 122 40.65 40.39 -8.97
N ALA A 123 40.70 41.45 -8.17
CA ALA A 123 41.93 41.98 -7.63
C ALA A 123 41.81 41.98 -6.10
N THR A 124 42.71 41.21 -5.48
CA THR A 124 42.96 41.10 -4.05
C THR A 124 43.59 42.38 -3.49
N VAL A 125 43.61 42.43 -2.15
CA VAL A 125 44.56 43.12 -1.26
C VAL A 125 43.89 44.14 -0.31
N SER A 126 43.92 43.72 0.95
CA SER A 126 44.03 44.49 2.20
C SER A 126 42.79 44.62 3.07
N LYS A 127 42.76 43.76 4.10
CA LYS A 127 42.39 44.20 5.46
C LYS A 127 43.12 45.51 5.74
N ASN A 128 42.39 46.60 5.80
CA ASN A 128 42.76 47.74 6.62
C ASN A 128 41.64 47.94 7.64
N THR A 129 42.00 47.59 8.87
CA THR A 129 41.51 48.21 10.10
C THR A 129 41.45 49.74 9.97
N ASN A 130 40.50 50.34 10.68
CA ASN A 130 40.20 51.78 10.80
C ASN A 130 39.26 52.38 9.74
N THR A 131 37.98 52.41 10.10
CA THR A 131 37.33 53.71 10.30
C THR A 131 36.76 53.75 11.72
N ASP A 132 37.67 53.87 12.69
CA ASP A 132 37.39 54.61 13.92
C ASP A 132 36.84 55.98 13.50
N TYR A 133 35.52 56.14 13.55
CA TYR A 133 34.93 57.45 13.78
C TYR A 133 34.80 57.63 15.30
N SER A 134 35.94 57.57 15.99
CA SER A 134 36.08 58.20 17.29
C SER A 134 36.09 59.71 17.03
N TYR A 135 34.91 60.32 17.11
CA TYR A 135 34.87 61.75 17.36
C TYR A 135 35.37 61.97 18.80
N SER A 136 36.62 62.38 18.92
CA SER A 136 37.29 62.78 20.16
C SER A 136 37.35 64.30 20.24
N GLY A 137 36.21 64.96 20.03
CA GLY A 137 36.08 66.38 20.32
C GLY A 137 35.91 66.59 21.82
N THR A 138 36.78 67.37 22.43
CA THR A 138 36.65 67.85 23.80
C THR A 138 35.32 68.61 23.98
N ILE A 139 34.56 68.35 25.05
CA ILE A 139 33.56 69.31 25.55
C ILE A 139 34.26 70.06 26.68
N GLU A 140 35.03 71.09 26.33
CA GLU A 140 35.77 71.89 27.33
C GLU A 140 34.87 72.88 28.10
N LYS A 141 33.58 72.99 27.73
CA LYS A 141 32.53 73.63 28.54
C LYS A 141 31.21 72.89 28.37
N ASP A 142 30.82 72.13 29.39
CA ASP A 142 29.55 71.43 29.42
C ASP A 142 28.40 72.43 29.67
N VAL A 143 27.75 72.86 28.59
CA VAL A 143 26.61 73.79 28.57
C VAL A 143 25.32 73.15 29.13
N SER A 144 25.32 71.86 29.49
CA SER A 144 24.15 71.24 30.15
C SER A 144 24.00 71.64 31.63
N SER A 145 24.80 72.59 32.13
CA SER A 145 24.99 72.87 33.57
C SER A 145 24.11 73.98 34.19
N THR A 146 22.91 74.27 33.67
CA THR A 146 21.97 75.15 34.41
C THR A 146 20.57 74.54 34.52
N ASN A 147 20.26 74.09 35.74
CA ASN A 147 18.96 73.81 36.37
C ASN A 147 17.70 73.89 35.48
N THR A 148 17.03 72.75 35.26
CA THR A 148 15.81 72.29 36.00
C THR A 148 15.34 70.96 35.39
N ASP A 149 15.12 69.95 36.26
CA ASP A 149 14.53 68.61 36.04
C ASP A 149 15.14 67.68 34.98
N ALA A 150 15.98 66.73 35.44
CA ALA A 150 16.48 65.63 34.62
C ALA A 150 15.37 64.61 34.31
N ALA A 151 15.19 64.26 33.03
CA ALA A 151 14.22 63.29 32.49
C ALA A 151 14.44 61.84 32.95
N LYS A 152 14.38 61.60 34.27
CA LYS A 152 13.90 60.31 34.76
C LYS A 152 12.39 60.32 34.62
N ASN A 153 11.86 59.44 33.78
CA ASN A 153 10.44 59.27 33.56
C ASN A 153 9.78 60.43 32.82
N ALA A 154 10.04 60.55 31.51
CA ALA A 154 9.15 61.27 30.60
C ALA A 154 7.82 60.49 30.38
N THR A 155 7.28 59.87 31.43
CA THR A 155 5.95 59.24 31.45
C THR A 155 4.90 60.10 32.14
N ASN A 156 5.25 61.27 32.69
CA ASN A 156 4.30 62.20 33.29
C ASN A 156 4.28 63.55 32.56
N VAL A 157 3.77 63.55 31.33
CA VAL A 157 3.03 64.71 30.80
C VAL A 157 1.55 64.31 30.89
N GLN A 158 0.74 65.09 31.61
CA GLN A 158 -0.71 64.86 31.74
C GLN A 158 -1.32 64.70 30.33
N GLY A 159 -1.79 63.48 30.02
CA GLY A 159 -2.38 63.14 28.72
C GLY A 159 -1.70 61.99 27.95
N ALA A 160 -0.54 61.50 28.39
CA ALA A 160 0.12 60.36 27.74
C ALA A 160 -0.41 59.01 28.24
N VAL A 161 -1.45 58.49 27.59
CA VAL A 161 -1.68 57.03 27.60
C VAL A 161 -0.45 56.38 26.97
N LYS A 162 0.03 55.24 27.50
CA LYS A 162 0.90 54.32 26.73
C LYS A 162 0.11 53.86 25.50
N VAL A 163 0.15 54.68 24.45
CA VAL A 163 -0.36 54.32 23.14
C VAL A 163 0.71 53.43 22.55
N ASP A 164 0.35 52.16 22.40
CA ASP A 164 1.01 51.16 21.57
C ASP A 164 1.57 51.86 20.30
N SER A 165 2.86 51.69 20.03
CA SER A 165 3.68 52.46 19.07
C SER A 165 3.23 52.40 17.60
N ASN A 166 1.99 51.98 17.33
CA ASN A 166 1.45 51.72 16.01
C ASN A 166 0.50 52.80 15.47
N ASN A 167 0.15 53.86 16.22
CA ASN A 167 -0.87 54.84 15.77
C ASN A 167 -0.36 56.19 15.24
N VAL A 168 0.94 56.38 15.04
CA VAL A 168 1.46 57.46 14.19
C VAL A 168 2.68 56.93 13.41
N SER A 169 2.45 56.39 12.21
CA SER A 169 3.53 56.00 11.31
C SER A 169 3.86 57.17 10.39
N TYR A 170 4.96 57.87 10.67
CA TYR A 170 5.52 58.81 9.73
C TYR A 170 6.31 58.01 8.68
N ASN A 171 5.68 57.67 7.56
CA ASN A 171 6.34 56.91 6.49
C ASN A 171 7.35 57.80 5.73
N VAL A 172 8.52 58.01 6.31
CA VAL A 172 9.62 58.72 5.65
C VAL A 172 10.53 57.70 4.97
N SER A 173 10.37 57.54 3.65
CA SER A 173 11.24 56.64 2.86
C SER A 173 12.60 57.29 2.57
N LEU A 174 13.66 56.67 3.10
CA LEU A 174 15.06 56.99 2.78
C LEU A 174 15.56 56.02 1.70
N ASN A 175 15.63 56.48 0.45
CA ASN A 175 16.05 55.65 -0.67
C ASN A 175 17.58 55.55 -0.72
N ASN A 176 18.11 54.35 -1.01
CA ASN A 176 19.55 54.09 -1.21
C ASN A 176 20.48 54.40 0.00
N VAL A 177 20.02 54.16 1.23
CA VAL A 177 20.88 54.29 2.44
C VAL A 177 21.41 52.93 2.92
N PRO A 178 22.61 52.87 3.53
CA PRO A 178 23.15 51.64 4.12
C PRO A 178 22.23 51.01 5.19
N SER A 179 22.33 49.70 5.40
CA SER A 179 21.47 48.97 6.36
C SER A 179 21.63 49.46 7.81
N SER A 180 22.81 49.90 8.23
CA SER A 180 23.02 50.50 9.56
C SER A 180 22.18 51.78 9.76
N VAL A 181 22.11 52.61 8.72
CA VAL A 181 21.31 53.85 8.69
C VAL A 181 19.83 53.53 8.74
N SER A 182 19.36 52.64 7.86
CA SER A 182 17.94 52.25 7.81
C SER A 182 17.49 51.61 9.13
N ASN A 183 18.30 50.71 9.71
CA ASN A 183 17.99 50.06 10.98
C ASN A 183 17.94 51.03 12.15
N PHE A 184 18.85 52.01 12.20
CA PHE A 184 18.83 53.03 13.24
C PHE A 184 17.61 53.94 13.10
N VAL A 185 17.36 54.45 11.91
CA VAL A 185 16.22 55.34 11.63
C VAL A 185 14.88 54.64 11.89
N ASN A 186 14.73 53.36 11.54
CA ASN A 186 13.52 52.60 11.86
C ASN A 186 13.28 52.46 13.36
N LYS A 187 14.35 52.44 14.18
CA LYS A 187 14.24 52.33 15.64
C LYS A 187 13.86 53.64 16.32
N VAL A 188 14.35 54.79 15.83
CA VAL A 188 14.23 56.06 16.55
C VAL A 188 13.56 57.20 15.76
N GLY A 189 13.31 57.02 14.47
CA GLY A 189 12.83 58.07 13.56
C GLY A 189 11.44 58.62 13.89
N ASN A 190 10.46 57.74 14.15
CA ASN A 190 9.11 58.16 14.55
C ASN A 190 9.11 58.87 15.90
N ASP A 191 9.89 58.35 16.85
CA ASP A 191 10.06 58.95 18.17
C ASP A 191 10.75 60.32 18.07
N ALA A 192 11.76 60.46 17.21
CA ALA A 192 12.43 61.74 16.97
C ALA A 192 11.49 62.78 16.36
N ILE A 193 10.59 62.41 15.44
CA ILE A 193 9.55 63.33 14.93
C ILE A 193 8.62 63.76 16.06
N ARG A 194 8.16 62.80 16.88
CA ARG A 194 7.28 63.09 18.01
C ARG A 194 7.92 64.08 18.98
N VAL A 195 9.13 63.79 19.45
CA VAL A 195 9.87 64.65 20.39
C VAL A 195 10.19 66.00 19.76
N ALA A 196 10.65 66.04 18.51
CA ALA A 196 10.99 67.29 17.85
C ALA A 196 9.78 68.21 17.69
N ASN A 197 8.60 67.68 17.37
CA ASN A 197 7.38 68.48 17.29
C ASN A 197 6.93 69.02 18.65
N GLU A 198 7.05 68.20 19.70
CA GLU A 198 6.68 68.59 21.07
C GLU A 198 7.59 69.69 21.64
N TYR A 199 8.90 69.61 21.37
CA TYR A 199 9.88 70.56 21.91
C TYR A 199 10.21 71.72 20.96
N GLY A 200 9.61 71.75 19.77
CA GLY A 200 9.85 72.79 18.77
C GLY A 200 11.24 72.71 18.15
N LEU A 201 11.73 71.51 17.86
CA LEU A 201 13.05 71.23 17.29
C LEU A 201 12.95 70.69 15.86
N TYR A 202 14.10 70.58 15.18
CA TYR A 202 14.23 69.86 13.92
C TYR A 202 14.55 68.38 14.19
N ALA A 203 13.69 67.48 13.73
CA ALA A 203 13.90 66.02 13.87
C ALA A 203 15.14 65.60 13.09
N SER A 204 15.43 66.28 11.98
CA SER A 204 16.64 66.06 11.19
C SER A 204 17.94 66.30 11.96
N VAL A 205 18.03 67.39 12.72
CA VAL A 205 19.19 67.74 13.55
C VAL A 205 19.35 66.73 14.70
N MET A 206 18.25 66.40 15.37
CA MET A 206 18.22 65.40 16.44
C MET A 206 18.70 64.02 15.96
N LEU A 207 18.21 63.55 14.81
CA LEU A 207 18.63 62.27 14.23
C LEU A 207 20.09 62.30 13.79
N ALA A 208 20.55 63.40 13.19
CA ALA A 208 21.95 63.51 12.76
C ALA A 208 22.93 63.51 13.94
N GLN A 209 22.62 64.22 15.03
CA GLN A 209 23.42 64.17 16.25
C GLN A 209 23.34 62.79 16.89
N ALA A 210 22.15 62.21 17.05
CA ALA A 210 22.02 60.86 17.60
C ALA A 210 22.82 59.84 16.78
N SER A 211 22.78 59.90 15.45
CA SER A 211 23.56 59.04 14.57
C SER A 211 25.07 59.19 14.78
N LEU A 212 25.55 60.44 14.86
CA LEU A 212 26.97 60.74 15.01
C LEU A 212 27.50 60.32 16.39
N GLU A 213 26.78 60.68 17.45
CA GLU A 213 27.20 60.46 18.85
C GLU A 213 27.12 58.98 19.27
N SER A 214 26.22 58.20 18.65
CA SER A 214 25.98 56.80 19.04
C SER A 214 26.57 55.76 18.09
N ALA A 215 27.29 56.20 17.05
CA ALA A 215 27.69 55.35 15.93
C ALA A 215 26.48 54.56 15.39
N TRP A 216 25.42 55.26 14.97
CA TRP A 216 24.17 54.66 14.48
C TRP A 216 23.48 53.72 15.50
N GLY A 217 23.59 54.05 16.79
CA GLY A 217 23.04 53.28 17.89
C GLY A 217 23.82 51.99 18.20
N GLN A 218 25.04 51.83 17.67
CA GLN A 218 25.87 50.64 17.85
C GLN A 218 26.91 50.79 18.96
N SER A 219 27.15 51.99 19.48
CA SER A 219 28.11 52.18 20.57
C SER A 219 27.68 51.39 21.81
N ALA A 220 28.67 50.93 22.60
CA ALA A 220 28.41 50.20 23.84
C ALA A 220 27.54 51.04 24.81
N LEU A 221 27.72 52.36 24.81
CA LEU A 221 26.92 53.27 25.63
C LEU A 221 25.47 53.36 25.14
N ALA A 222 25.26 53.46 23.82
CA ALA A 222 23.91 53.48 23.24
C ALA A 222 23.17 52.16 23.47
N THR A 223 23.84 51.03 23.28
CA THR A 223 23.24 49.69 23.41
C THR A 223 23.01 49.26 24.85
N ASN A 224 23.94 49.54 25.77
CA ASN A 224 23.84 49.08 27.17
C ASN A 224 23.10 50.05 28.08
N ALA A 225 23.01 51.34 27.70
CA ALA A 225 22.42 52.38 28.54
C ALA A 225 21.34 53.23 27.84
N HIS A 226 20.97 52.89 26.60
CA HIS A 226 20.06 53.67 25.75
C HIS A 226 20.45 55.15 25.60
N ASN A 227 21.73 55.48 25.79
CA ASN A 227 22.22 56.85 25.79
C ASN A 227 22.82 57.18 24.41
N LEU A 228 22.04 57.87 23.59
CA LEU A 228 22.40 58.18 22.20
C LEU A 228 23.35 59.38 22.06
N PHE A 229 23.50 60.20 23.09
CA PHE A 229 24.16 61.52 23.01
C PHE A 229 25.36 61.67 23.95
N GLY A 230 25.85 60.57 24.54
CA GLY A 230 27.03 60.60 25.40
C GLY A 230 26.84 61.31 26.75
N VAL A 231 25.60 61.45 27.24
CA VAL A 231 25.28 62.26 28.44
C VAL A 231 25.93 61.67 29.69
N LYS A 232 26.76 62.46 30.40
CA LYS A 232 27.42 62.06 31.66
C LYS A 232 26.42 62.04 32.83
N TYR A 233 26.65 61.16 33.80
CA TYR A 233 25.83 61.05 35.00
C TYR A 233 26.12 62.19 35.98
N ARG A 234 25.07 62.82 36.51
CA ARG A 234 25.19 64.01 37.38
C ARG A 234 24.52 63.87 38.74
N GLY A 235 24.44 62.63 39.27
CA GLY A 235 23.97 62.37 40.64
C GLY A 235 22.48 62.07 40.78
N TYR A 236 21.72 62.03 39.68
CA TYR A 236 20.31 61.66 39.70
C TYR A 236 20.02 60.57 38.67
N GLY A 237 19.97 59.31 39.14
CA GLY A 237 19.49 58.17 38.34
C GLY A 237 20.36 57.00 38.17
N ASP A 238 19.87 56.11 37.30
CA ASP A 238 20.64 54.98 36.88
C ASP A 238 21.78 55.49 36.02
N TYR A 239 22.94 54.89 36.21
CA TYR A 239 24.12 55.18 35.43
C TYR A 239 24.80 53.87 35.05
N VAL A 240 25.60 53.95 34.00
CA VAL A 240 26.57 52.91 33.66
C VAL A 240 27.97 53.49 33.82
N THR A 241 28.90 52.69 34.34
CA THR A 241 30.31 53.09 34.39
C THR A 241 31.02 52.45 33.21
N MET A 242 31.63 53.26 32.37
CA MET A 242 32.33 52.80 31.16
C MET A 242 33.65 53.54 30.97
N PRO A 243 34.67 52.87 30.39
CA PRO A 243 35.91 53.54 30.03
C PRO A 243 35.64 54.60 28.96
N THR A 244 36.28 55.76 29.10
CA THR A 244 36.23 56.88 28.16
C THR A 244 37.61 57.51 28.07
N LEU A 245 37.93 58.10 26.93
CA LEU A 245 39.20 58.80 26.70
C LEU A 245 39.04 60.26 27.14
N GLU A 246 39.80 60.69 28.15
CA GLU A 246 39.87 62.08 28.60
C GLU A 246 41.26 62.64 28.29
N SER A 247 41.33 63.90 27.87
CA SER A 247 42.60 64.58 27.61
C SER A 247 42.96 65.51 28.76
N TYR A 248 44.11 65.30 29.38
CA TYR A 248 44.67 66.21 30.38
C TYR A 248 46.02 66.74 29.86
N GLY A 249 46.13 68.04 29.64
CA GLY A 249 47.38 68.67 29.19
C GLY A 249 47.88 68.19 27.81
N GLY A 250 46.98 67.79 26.91
CA GLY A 250 47.32 67.34 25.55
C GLY A 250 47.67 65.85 25.41
N ARG A 251 47.52 65.04 26.47
CA ARG A 251 47.66 63.57 26.44
C ARG A 251 46.36 62.86 26.80
N TRP A 252 46.05 61.78 26.08
CA TRP A 252 44.85 60.97 26.27
C TRP A 252 45.04 59.91 27.35
N TYR A 253 44.06 59.81 28.26
CA TYR A 253 43.98 58.81 29.32
C TYR A 253 42.64 58.09 29.24
N THR A 254 42.64 56.76 29.38
CA THR A 254 41.39 56.02 29.55
C THR A 254 40.99 56.04 31.03
N ILE A 255 39.89 56.71 31.34
CA ILE A 255 39.32 56.71 32.70
C ILE A 255 37.93 56.07 32.68
N ASN A 256 37.50 55.53 33.82
CA ASN A 256 36.11 55.09 33.99
C ASN A 256 35.24 56.29 34.35
N ALA A 257 34.32 56.67 33.47
CA ALA A 257 33.34 57.72 33.71
C ALA A 257 31.94 57.13 33.91
N LYS A 258 31.12 57.82 34.71
CA LYS A 258 29.70 57.49 34.87
C LYS A 258 28.89 58.19 33.78
N PHE A 259 28.15 57.44 32.99
CA PHE A 259 27.22 57.95 31.98
C PHE A 259 25.78 57.70 32.39
N GLN A 260 24.89 58.63 32.03
CA GLN A 260 23.47 58.50 32.29
C GLN A 260 22.91 57.26 31.59
N LYS A 261 22.11 56.46 32.31
CA LYS A 261 21.34 55.36 31.74
C LYS A 261 19.89 55.79 31.58
N TYR A 262 19.32 55.52 30.41
CA TYR A 262 17.93 55.78 30.06
C TYR A 262 17.13 54.46 29.96
N ASN A 263 15.84 54.54 30.23
CA ASN A 263 14.94 53.38 30.13
C ASN A 263 14.67 52.99 28.66
N SER A 264 14.71 53.95 27.74
CA SER A 264 14.50 53.75 26.31
C SER A 264 15.25 54.79 25.47
N TYR A 265 15.35 54.55 24.15
CA TYR A 265 15.86 55.56 23.22
C TYR A 265 14.98 56.81 23.16
N TYR A 266 13.66 56.68 23.33
CA TYR A 266 12.75 57.82 23.44
C TYR A 266 13.13 58.74 24.61
N ASP A 267 13.43 58.19 25.79
CA ASP A 267 13.85 58.98 26.95
C ASP A 267 15.17 59.71 26.70
N SER A 268 16.10 59.09 25.96
CA SER A 268 17.34 59.75 25.54
C SER A 268 17.09 60.89 24.54
N LEU A 269 16.12 60.77 23.63
CA LEU A 269 15.72 61.84 22.72
C LEU A 269 15.06 63.01 23.46
N VAL A 270 14.22 62.72 24.46
CA VAL A 270 13.60 63.75 25.32
C VAL A 270 14.67 64.51 26.12
N GLY A 271 15.62 63.79 26.74
CA GLY A 271 16.72 64.42 27.47
C GLY A 271 17.56 65.34 26.59
N TYR A 272 17.85 64.93 25.35
CA TYR A 272 18.49 65.78 24.36
C TYR A 272 17.62 67.00 23.99
N ALA A 273 16.31 66.81 23.80
CA ALA A 273 15.42 67.91 23.41
C ALA A 273 15.35 69.01 24.48
N GLN A 274 15.35 68.64 25.76
CA GLN A 274 15.43 69.57 26.89
C GLN A 274 16.76 70.33 26.89
N LEU A 275 17.88 69.64 26.63
CA LEU A 275 19.20 70.26 26.51
C LEU A 275 19.23 71.33 25.41
N ILE A 276 18.74 71.01 24.22
CA ILE A 276 18.72 71.97 23.10
C ILE A 276 17.80 73.15 23.40
N LYS A 277 16.60 72.91 23.95
CA LYS A 277 15.64 73.97 24.26
C LYS A 277 16.19 74.98 25.28
N ASN A 278 16.91 74.51 26.30
CA ASN A 278 17.39 75.35 27.40
C ASN A 278 18.80 75.91 27.15
N GLY A 279 19.69 75.13 26.53
CA GLY A 279 21.08 75.50 26.29
C GLY A 279 21.32 76.18 24.94
N TYR A 280 20.49 75.89 23.94
CA TYR A 280 20.65 76.33 22.56
C TYR A 280 19.31 76.82 21.97
N PRO A 281 18.64 77.82 22.56
CA PRO A 281 17.34 78.29 22.10
C PRO A 281 17.35 78.77 20.63
N GLY A 282 18.49 79.29 20.15
CA GLY A 282 18.70 79.63 18.74
C GLY A 282 18.65 78.42 17.78
N SER A 283 18.82 77.20 18.28
CA SER A 283 18.78 75.96 17.49
C SER A 283 17.38 75.32 17.46
N THR A 284 16.38 75.96 18.05
CA THR A 284 14.97 75.53 17.98
C THR A 284 14.28 76.11 16.75
N LYS A 285 13.13 75.58 16.34
CA LYS A 285 12.30 76.10 15.23
C LYS A 285 11.84 77.55 15.44
N SER A 286 11.77 78.03 16.69
CA SER A 286 11.51 79.45 16.96
C SER A 286 12.74 80.33 16.83
N GLY A 287 13.95 79.76 16.96
CA GLY A 287 15.23 80.48 16.86
C GLY A 287 15.93 80.36 15.50
N ALA A 288 15.53 79.40 14.66
CA ALA A 288 16.14 79.13 13.37
C ALA A 288 15.06 78.83 12.33
N ALA A 289 15.17 79.45 11.15
CA ALA A 289 14.21 79.24 10.05
C ALA A 289 14.44 77.93 9.27
N SER A 290 15.58 77.27 9.46
CA SER A 290 15.92 76.00 8.80
C SER A 290 16.80 75.12 9.66
N TYR A 291 16.88 73.82 9.34
CA TYR A 291 17.77 72.89 10.04
C TYR A 291 19.25 73.28 9.88
N GLN A 292 19.63 73.93 8.78
CA GLN A 292 21.00 74.42 8.58
C GLN A 292 21.32 75.55 9.55
N ILE A 293 20.40 76.50 9.74
CA ILE A 293 20.56 77.59 10.72
C ILE A 293 20.55 77.00 12.13
N ALA A 294 19.66 76.03 12.40
CA ALA A 294 19.60 75.36 13.69
C ALA A 294 20.91 74.62 14.02
N ALA A 295 21.49 73.90 13.06
CA ALA A 295 22.78 73.22 13.24
C ALA A 295 23.94 74.22 13.44
N ASN A 296 23.96 75.35 12.72
CA ASN A 296 24.97 76.40 12.91
C ASN A 296 24.88 77.06 14.29
N ASN A 297 23.66 77.27 14.79
CA ASN A 297 23.42 77.88 16.09
C ASN A 297 23.88 77.00 17.28
N LEU A 298 24.25 75.74 17.04
CA LEU A 298 24.92 74.89 18.05
C LEU A 298 26.31 75.44 18.43
N LEU A 299 26.93 76.30 17.63
CA LEU A 299 28.17 76.99 18.00
C LEU A 299 27.96 78.15 18.99
N HIS A 300 26.71 78.58 19.18
CA HIS A 300 26.35 79.79 19.89
C HIS A 300 25.32 79.52 20.99
N GLY A 301 25.59 78.49 21.81
CA GLY A 301 24.79 78.18 22.99
C GLY A 301 24.98 79.19 24.12
N LYS A 302 24.04 79.20 25.06
CA LYS A 302 24.02 80.10 26.23
C LYS A 302 25.31 80.05 27.06
N TRP A 303 25.99 78.90 27.08
CA TRP A 303 27.21 78.68 27.87
C TRP A 303 28.42 78.23 27.05
N GLY A 304 28.34 78.30 25.71
CA GLY A 304 29.41 77.90 24.80
C GLY A 304 28.92 77.15 23.56
N ALA A 305 29.87 76.74 22.70
CA ALA A 305 29.59 75.87 21.56
C ALA A 305 29.31 74.42 22.04
N TYR A 306 28.43 73.72 21.31
CA TYR A 306 28.05 72.33 21.60
C TYR A 306 29.23 71.36 21.51
N ALA A 307 30.18 71.63 20.62
CA ALA A 307 31.39 70.83 20.48
C ALA A 307 32.59 71.73 20.12
N THR A 308 33.80 71.35 20.54
CA THR A 308 35.01 72.15 20.26
C THR A 308 35.63 71.84 18.89
N ASP A 309 35.16 70.82 18.16
CA ASP A 309 35.63 70.56 16.78
C ASP A 309 35.08 71.62 15.82
N PRO A 310 35.94 72.40 15.15
CA PRO A 310 35.53 73.41 14.17
C PRO A 310 34.69 72.85 13.00
N SER A 311 34.77 71.55 12.73
CA SER A 311 34.04 70.86 11.65
C SER A 311 32.73 70.22 12.08
N TYR A 312 32.34 70.30 13.36
CA TYR A 312 31.17 69.59 13.92
C TYR A 312 29.87 69.91 13.18
N VAL A 313 29.58 71.20 12.97
CA VAL A 313 28.36 71.63 12.26
C VAL A 313 28.30 71.09 10.83
N ASN A 314 29.44 71.09 10.12
CA ASN A 314 29.52 70.55 8.76
C ASN A 314 29.25 69.04 8.74
N LYS A 315 29.69 68.29 9.76
CA LYS A 315 29.38 66.86 9.90
C LYS A 315 27.86 66.64 10.04
N ILE A 316 27.18 67.45 10.86
CA ILE A 316 25.73 67.36 11.06
C ILE A 316 24.96 67.72 9.79
N ILE A 317 25.29 68.83 9.13
CA ILE A 317 24.60 69.25 7.90
C ILE A 317 24.82 68.23 6.76
N ASN A 318 26.05 67.71 6.62
CA ASN A 318 26.34 66.67 5.64
C ASN A 318 25.54 65.40 5.93
N MET A 319 25.49 64.95 7.19
CA MET A 319 24.68 63.80 7.60
C MET A 319 23.21 63.95 7.20
N ILE A 320 22.62 65.12 7.48
CA ILE A 320 21.22 65.41 7.15
C ILE A 320 20.96 65.34 5.64
N ASN A 321 21.85 65.90 4.84
CA ASN A 321 21.73 65.90 3.38
C ASN A 321 21.99 64.53 2.77
N THR A 322 23.08 63.87 3.16
CA THR A 322 23.49 62.56 2.64
C THR A 322 22.43 61.49 2.87
N TYR A 323 21.80 61.48 4.04
CA TYR A 323 20.80 60.46 4.39
C TYR A 323 19.35 60.94 4.29
N GLY A 324 19.12 62.17 3.82
CA GLY A 324 17.77 62.68 3.57
C GLY A 324 16.94 62.95 4.83
N PHE A 325 17.59 63.23 5.98
CA PHE A 325 16.90 63.42 7.26
C PHE A 325 15.99 64.65 7.28
N TYR A 326 16.21 65.63 6.42
CA TYR A 326 15.33 66.81 6.28
C TYR A 326 13.87 66.43 5.98
N LYS A 327 13.61 65.24 5.43
CA LYS A 327 12.25 64.73 5.20
C LYS A 327 11.47 64.46 6.49
N PHE A 328 12.15 64.28 7.63
CA PHE A 328 11.53 64.07 8.93
C PHE A 328 10.97 65.38 9.53
N ASP A 329 11.31 66.54 8.96
CA ASP A 329 10.84 67.83 9.48
C ASP A 329 9.44 68.22 8.97
N ASN A 330 8.94 67.57 7.90
CA ASN A 330 7.64 67.83 7.25
C ASN A 330 6.85 66.53 6.93
N PRO A 331 6.16 65.89 7.89
CA PRO A 331 5.36 64.69 7.62
C PRO A 331 4.03 64.99 6.89
N GLN A 332 3.68 64.16 5.88
CA GLN A 332 2.43 64.24 5.09
C GLN A 332 1.34 63.25 5.58
N SER A 333 0.08 63.75 5.65
CA SER A 333 -1.26 63.12 5.88
C SER A 333 -1.64 62.60 7.29
N ASN A 334 -2.68 63.20 7.88
CA ASN A 334 -3.29 62.83 9.17
C ASN A 334 -4.52 61.93 8.96
N THR A 335 -4.36 60.61 9.09
CA THR A 335 -5.48 59.64 9.14
C THR A 335 -5.61 59.08 10.56
N HIS A 336 -6.78 59.20 11.21
CA HIS A 336 -7.01 58.71 12.59
C HIS A 336 -8.46 58.25 12.82
N GLN A 337 -8.67 57.35 13.79
CA GLN A 337 -10.01 56.95 14.24
C GLN A 337 -10.50 57.81 15.41
N LYS A 338 -11.82 58.02 15.50
CA LYS A 338 -12.45 58.76 16.59
C LYS A 338 -13.75 58.08 17.01
N PHE A 339 -13.96 57.90 18.32
CA PHE A 339 -15.22 57.40 18.88
C PHE A 339 -16.10 58.57 19.31
N GLU A 340 -17.28 58.69 18.72
CA GLU A 340 -18.23 59.77 19.00
C GLU A 340 -19.66 59.22 18.89
N ASN A 341 -20.58 59.69 19.73
CA ASN A 341 -22.01 59.35 19.65
C ASN A 341 -22.29 57.84 19.57
N GLY A 342 -21.49 57.01 20.27
CA GLY A 342 -21.65 55.55 20.29
C GLY A 342 -21.05 54.82 19.09
N HIS A 343 -20.40 55.50 18.14
CA HIS A 343 -19.84 54.89 16.93
C HIS A 343 -18.38 55.29 16.69
N TRP A 344 -17.62 54.38 16.08
CA TRP A 344 -16.28 54.68 15.57
C TRP A 344 -16.37 55.27 14.15
N TYR A 345 -15.56 56.29 13.89
CA TYR A 345 -15.40 56.96 12.60
C TYR A 345 -13.92 56.98 12.19
N LEU A 346 -13.63 56.92 10.90
CA LEU A 346 -12.28 57.15 10.36
C LEU A 346 -12.22 58.52 9.69
N TYR A 347 -11.29 59.36 10.13
CA TYR A 347 -11.01 60.66 9.54
C TYR A 347 -9.72 60.62 8.74
N LYS A 348 -9.75 61.19 7.54
CA LYS A 348 -8.56 61.49 6.73
C LYS A 348 -8.65 62.95 6.30
N ASP A 349 -7.67 63.75 6.71
CA ASP A 349 -7.60 65.18 6.41
C ASP A 349 -8.91 65.92 6.77
N GLY A 350 -9.45 65.63 7.96
CA GLY A 350 -10.69 66.22 8.48
C GLY A 350 -11.99 65.66 7.89
N LYS A 351 -11.94 64.77 6.89
CA LYS A 351 -13.14 64.19 6.24
C LYS A 351 -13.41 62.75 6.70
N ARG A 352 -14.68 62.47 7.01
CA ARG A 352 -15.16 61.13 7.34
C ARG A 352 -15.02 60.19 6.15
N GLN A 353 -14.49 59.01 6.40
CA GLN A 353 -14.35 57.93 5.43
C GLN A 353 -15.54 56.97 5.54
N THR A 354 -15.95 56.40 4.40
CA THR A 354 -17.04 55.42 4.27
C THR A 354 -16.56 54.20 3.48
N GLY A 355 -17.29 53.08 3.53
CA GLY A 355 -16.92 51.84 2.83
C GLY A 355 -15.88 50.99 3.57
N LEU A 356 -15.36 49.97 2.87
CA LEU A 356 -14.28 49.12 3.37
C LEU A 356 -12.99 49.94 3.48
N ARG A 357 -12.33 49.88 4.63
CA ARG A 357 -11.09 50.60 4.91
C ARG A 357 -10.11 49.72 5.66
N TYR A 358 -8.88 49.69 5.17
CA TYR A 358 -7.76 49.08 5.88
C TYR A 358 -7.14 50.11 6.83
N ILE A 359 -7.09 49.78 8.11
CA ILE A 359 -6.45 50.60 9.14
C ILE A 359 -5.06 50.03 9.37
N THR A 360 -4.07 50.65 8.74
CA THR A 360 -2.68 50.20 8.78
C THR A 360 -2.14 50.07 10.20
N SER A 361 -2.50 51.00 11.10
CA SER A 361 -2.06 50.99 12.50
C SER A 361 -2.59 49.83 13.34
N GLN A 362 -3.68 49.20 12.92
CA GLN A 362 -4.32 48.09 13.64
C GLN A 362 -4.27 46.78 12.84
N GLY A 363 -3.65 46.81 11.64
CA GLY A 363 -3.55 45.65 10.77
C GLY A 363 -4.89 45.04 10.34
N LYS A 364 -5.99 45.81 10.34
CA LYS A 364 -7.35 45.27 10.15
C LYS A 364 -8.16 46.04 9.11
N THR A 365 -9.02 45.33 8.40
CA THR A 365 -10.06 45.93 7.53
C THR A 365 -11.34 46.10 8.34
N VAL A 366 -11.99 47.27 8.26
CA VAL A 366 -13.33 47.51 8.83
C VAL A 366 -14.26 48.09 7.77
N PHE A 367 -15.57 48.14 8.04
CA PHE A 367 -16.55 48.78 7.16
C PHE A 367 -17.23 49.97 7.86
N TYR A 368 -17.19 51.13 7.21
CA TYR A 368 -17.94 52.31 7.62
C TYR A 368 -19.17 52.47 6.72
N ASN A 369 -20.36 52.65 7.28
CA ASN A 369 -21.58 52.87 6.48
C ASN A 369 -21.57 54.24 5.78
N ASN A 370 -22.63 54.59 5.05
CA ASN A 370 -22.74 55.87 4.33
C ASN A 370 -22.71 57.12 5.24
N GLN A 371 -22.97 56.95 6.54
CA GLN A 371 -22.86 58.01 7.56
C GLN A 371 -21.46 58.08 8.19
N GLY A 372 -20.55 57.17 7.81
CA GLY A 372 -19.19 57.04 8.33
C GLY A 372 -19.09 56.23 9.63
N GLN A 373 -20.14 55.51 10.05
CA GLN A 373 -20.15 54.72 11.29
C GLN A 373 -19.62 53.32 11.06
N MET A 374 -18.68 52.86 11.90
CA MET A 374 -18.14 51.50 11.85
C MET A 374 -19.24 50.46 12.11
N GLN A 375 -19.24 49.40 11.31
CA GLN A 375 -20.23 48.32 11.36
C GLN A 375 -19.66 47.04 11.95
N TYR A 376 -20.55 46.24 12.53
CA TYR A 376 -20.25 44.99 13.23
C TYR A 376 -21.18 43.86 12.76
N GLY A 377 -20.79 42.61 13.02
CA GLY A 377 -21.51 41.40 12.65
C GLY A 377 -21.64 41.21 11.14
N GLN A 378 -22.66 40.48 10.71
CA GLN A 378 -22.92 40.27 9.29
C GLN A 378 -23.42 41.55 8.60
N LYS A 379 -22.85 41.87 7.43
CA LYS A 379 -23.27 42.99 6.57
C LYS A 379 -23.23 42.59 5.10
N PHE A 380 -24.30 42.92 4.39
CA PHE A 380 -24.40 42.74 2.94
C PHE A 380 -23.91 44.00 2.23
N ILE A 381 -22.83 43.88 1.48
CA ILE A 381 -22.11 44.99 0.85
C ILE A 381 -21.79 44.58 -0.59
N ASN A 382 -22.23 45.38 -1.57
CA ASN A 382 -21.94 45.18 -2.99
C ASN A 382 -22.19 43.74 -3.48
N GLY A 383 -23.32 43.13 -3.09
CA GLY A 383 -23.68 41.78 -3.52
C GLY A 383 -23.09 40.63 -2.69
N HIS A 384 -22.30 40.92 -1.65
CA HIS A 384 -21.64 39.89 -0.84
C HIS A 384 -21.88 40.10 0.65
N TRP A 385 -21.98 39.00 1.40
CA TRP A 385 -21.99 39.04 2.87
C TRP A 385 -20.58 39.05 3.41
N TYR A 386 -20.32 39.93 4.38
CA TYR A 386 -19.09 40.04 5.16
C TYR A 386 -19.43 39.85 6.64
N TYR A 387 -18.44 39.47 7.45
CA TYR A 387 -18.57 39.46 8.90
C TYR A 387 -17.50 40.34 9.53
N PHE A 388 -17.93 41.30 10.33
CA PHE A 388 -17.07 42.14 11.14
C PHE A 388 -17.16 41.71 12.60
N ASP A 389 -16.03 41.49 13.23
CA ASP A 389 -15.94 41.11 14.64
C ASP A 389 -16.74 42.07 15.51
N GLU A 390 -17.56 41.53 16.41
CA GLU A 390 -18.58 42.29 17.13
C GLU A 390 -18.02 43.26 18.17
N VAL A 391 -16.74 43.11 18.52
CA VAL A 391 -16.04 43.97 19.48
C VAL A 391 -15.14 44.97 18.76
N THR A 392 -14.32 44.47 17.85
CA THR A 392 -13.23 45.25 17.24
C THR A 392 -13.59 45.85 15.88
N GLY A 393 -14.67 45.38 15.24
CA GLY A 393 -15.04 45.73 13.88
C GLY A 393 -14.13 45.13 12.80
N ALA A 394 -13.17 44.28 13.16
CA ALA A 394 -12.25 43.65 12.22
C ALA A 394 -13.01 42.68 11.28
N MET A 395 -12.82 42.81 9.98
CA MET A 395 -13.34 41.88 8.98
C MET A 395 -12.71 40.50 9.18
N LEU A 396 -13.55 39.49 9.41
CA LEU A 396 -13.10 38.11 9.56
C LEU A 396 -13.04 37.39 8.21
N THR A 397 -12.08 36.48 8.08
CA THR A 397 -11.94 35.53 6.97
C THR A 397 -11.88 34.11 7.54
N GLY A 398 -12.08 33.10 6.69
CA GLY A 398 -12.09 31.69 7.08
C GLY A 398 -13.42 31.20 7.66
N PHE A 399 -13.37 30.07 8.38
CA PHE A 399 -14.54 29.46 9.02
C PHE A 399 -15.03 30.31 10.20
N LYS A 400 -16.33 30.54 10.26
CA LYS A 400 -16.98 31.25 11.37
C LYS A 400 -18.30 30.56 11.73
N TYR A 401 -18.44 30.22 13.00
CA TYR A 401 -19.75 29.90 13.59
C TYR A 401 -20.49 31.19 13.93
N ILE A 402 -21.75 31.30 13.51
CA ILE A 402 -22.63 32.43 13.80
C ILE A 402 -23.69 31.96 14.81
N PRO A 403 -23.54 32.27 16.11
CA PRO A 403 -24.40 31.71 17.15
C PRO A 403 -25.88 32.07 16.98
N SER A 404 -26.17 33.31 16.58
CA SER A 404 -27.54 33.79 16.39
C SER A 404 -28.31 33.06 15.29
N GLN A 405 -27.61 32.50 14.30
CA GLN A 405 -28.18 31.76 13.18
C GLN A 405 -27.88 30.25 13.27
N LYS A 406 -27.15 29.82 14.30
CA LYS A 406 -26.73 28.43 14.55
C LYS A 406 -26.10 27.74 13.33
N LYS A 407 -25.26 28.45 12.57
CA LYS A 407 -24.62 27.92 11.36
C LYS A 407 -23.12 28.19 11.29
N ASN A 408 -22.41 27.30 10.63
CA ASN A 408 -21.04 27.52 10.18
C ASN A 408 -21.06 28.08 8.76
N VAL A 409 -20.26 29.12 8.51
CA VAL A 409 -20.06 29.73 7.19
C VAL A 409 -18.56 29.87 6.91
N TYR A 410 -18.19 30.19 5.68
CA TYR A 410 -16.81 30.48 5.32
C TYR A 410 -16.70 31.81 4.56
N TYR A 411 -15.77 32.66 4.98
CA TYR A 411 -15.43 33.92 4.33
C TYR A 411 -14.10 33.80 3.57
N ASN A 412 -14.05 34.15 2.29
CA ASN A 412 -12.82 34.07 1.48
C ASN A 412 -11.76 35.10 1.93
N SER A 413 -10.60 35.14 1.27
CA SER A 413 -9.51 36.07 1.62
C SER A 413 -9.90 37.55 1.43
N GLN A 414 -10.89 37.83 0.59
CA GLN A 414 -11.50 39.16 0.46
C GLN A 414 -12.59 39.45 1.51
N GLY A 415 -12.92 38.49 2.38
CA GLY A 415 -13.96 38.62 3.42
C GLY A 415 -15.38 38.32 2.95
N GLN A 416 -15.57 37.80 1.73
CA GLN A 416 -16.88 37.50 1.16
C GLN A 416 -17.32 36.08 1.54
N MET A 417 -18.58 35.93 1.96
CA MET A 417 -19.16 34.63 2.28
C MET A 417 -19.24 33.74 1.04
N LEU A 418 -18.86 32.47 1.18
CA LEU A 418 -18.92 31.47 0.11
C LEU A 418 -20.21 30.67 0.14
N TYR A 419 -20.57 30.13 -1.03
CA TYR A 419 -21.80 29.37 -1.31
C TYR A 419 -21.50 28.16 -2.19
N GLY A 420 -22.37 27.15 -2.17
CA GLY A 420 -22.23 25.96 -3.00
C GLY A 420 -21.01 25.11 -2.64
N SER A 421 -20.57 24.28 -3.59
CA SER A 421 -19.41 23.40 -3.42
C SER A 421 -18.11 24.19 -3.52
N GLN A 422 -17.27 24.13 -2.49
CA GLN A 422 -16.03 24.88 -2.38
C GLN A 422 -14.88 23.96 -1.96
N LYS A 423 -13.74 24.07 -2.65
CA LYS A 423 -12.52 23.35 -2.28
C LYS A 423 -11.60 24.27 -1.46
N ILE A 424 -11.51 24.01 -0.16
CA ILE A 424 -10.79 24.84 0.82
C ILE A 424 -9.72 23.98 1.48
N ASN A 425 -8.45 24.40 1.40
CA ASN A 425 -7.30 23.68 1.96
C ASN A 425 -7.31 22.18 1.58
N GLY A 426 -7.56 21.88 0.30
CA GLY A 426 -7.58 20.52 -0.24
C GLY A 426 -8.86 19.72 0.01
N ASN A 427 -9.78 20.19 0.88
CA ASN A 427 -11.01 19.48 1.22
C ASN A 427 -12.22 20.15 0.58
N TRP A 428 -13.21 19.35 0.16
CA TRP A 428 -14.47 19.86 -0.38
C TRP A 428 -15.47 20.09 0.75
N TYR A 429 -16.15 21.25 0.71
CA TYR A 429 -17.23 21.65 1.61
C TYR A 429 -18.43 22.05 0.77
N LEU A 430 -19.64 21.90 1.31
CA LEU A 430 -20.87 22.39 0.69
C LEU A 430 -21.49 23.45 1.59
N PHE A 431 -21.71 24.65 1.03
CA PHE A 431 -22.44 25.72 1.68
C PHE A 431 -23.80 25.90 0.99
N ASP A 432 -24.85 26.11 1.78
CA ASP A 432 -26.18 26.41 1.29
C ASP A 432 -26.14 27.60 0.33
N SER A 433 -26.83 27.50 -0.81
CA SER A 433 -26.80 28.53 -1.86
C SER A 433 -27.56 29.81 -1.50
N PHE A 434 -28.44 29.75 -0.50
CA PHE A 434 -29.23 30.91 -0.07
C PHE A 434 -28.56 31.62 1.10
N ASP A 435 -28.18 30.88 2.15
CA ASP A 435 -27.75 31.49 3.41
C ASP A 435 -26.27 31.22 3.78
N GLY A 436 -25.56 30.43 2.99
CA GLY A 436 -24.16 30.08 3.20
C GLY A 436 -23.92 29.07 4.33
N ALA A 437 -24.95 28.46 4.92
CA ALA A 437 -24.78 27.46 5.97
C ALA A 437 -24.06 26.21 5.45
N MET A 438 -22.99 25.80 6.13
CA MET A 438 -22.27 24.55 5.82
C MET A 438 -23.19 23.34 6.00
N LYS A 439 -23.21 22.44 5.02
CA LYS A 439 -23.97 21.20 5.00
C LYS A 439 -23.13 20.03 5.50
N TYR A 440 -23.81 19.04 6.07
CA TYR A 440 -23.24 17.81 6.63
C TYR A 440 -24.06 16.60 6.17
N GLY A 441 -23.50 15.41 6.35
CA GLY A 441 -24.14 14.14 6.04
C GLY A 441 -24.43 13.94 4.56
N TRP A 442 -25.48 13.18 4.27
CA TRP A 442 -25.91 12.83 2.92
C TRP A 442 -26.43 14.03 2.15
N GLN A 443 -25.87 14.30 0.98
CA GLN A 443 -26.26 15.39 0.10
C GLN A 443 -26.39 14.91 -1.34
N LYS A 444 -27.37 15.46 -2.06
CA LYS A 444 -27.57 15.21 -3.50
C LYS A 444 -27.13 16.43 -4.29
N LEU A 445 -26.12 16.25 -5.13
CA LEU A 445 -25.55 17.25 -6.02
C LEU A 445 -25.91 16.96 -7.48
N ASP A 446 -25.61 17.90 -8.37
CA ASP A 446 -25.76 17.77 -9.83
C ASP A 446 -27.19 17.38 -10.25
N ASN A 447 -28.19 18.09 -9.71
CA ASN A 447 -29.62 17.82 -9.88
C ASN A 447 -30.04 16.39 -9.49
N GLY A 448 -29.40 15.84 -8.46
CA GLY A 448 -29.74 14.51 -7.91
C GLY A 448 -28.99 13.36 -8.56
N LYS A 449 -28.07 13.62 -9.49
CA LYS A 449 -27.25 12.59 -10.13
C LYS A 449 -26.09 12.11 -9.26
N ARG A 450 -25.67 12.92 -8.28
CA ARG A 450 -24.51 12.63 -7.44
C ARG A 450 -24.90 12.62 -5.97
N THR A 451 -24.94 11.45 -5.34
CA THR A 451 -25.09 11.35 -3.88
C THR A 451 -23.70 11.38 -3.26
N VAL A 452 -23.45 12.28 -2.31
CA VAL A 452 -22.17 12.42 -1.60
C VAL A 452 -22.42 12.46 -0.09
N PHE A 453 -21.37 12.29 0.71
CA PHE A 453 -21.44 12.41 2.17
C PHE A 453 -20.42 13.41 2.69
N TYR A 454 -20.87 14.36 3.50
CA TYR A 454 -20.01 15.29 4.25
C TYR A 454 -19.90 14.82 5.70
N ASP A 455 -18.67 14.71 6.23
CA ASP A 455 -18.44 14.27 7.60
C ASP A 455 -18.87 15.32 8.64
N ASP A 456 -18.70 15.01 9.93
CA ASP A 456 -19.10 15.90 11.03
C ASP A 456 -18.30 17.22 11.07
N ASN A 457 -17.19 17.31 10.33
CA ASN A 457 -16.42 18.54 10.14
C ASN A 457 -16.80 19.29 8.84
N GLY A 458 -17.80 18.79 8.10
CA GLY A 458 -18.27 19.35 6.85
C GLY A 458 -17.38 19.01 5.64
N LYS A 459 -16.47 18.03 5.75
CA LYS A 459 -15.58 17.62 4.66
C LYS A 459 -16.21 16.51 3.83
N MET A 460 -16.18 16.63 2.52
CA MET A 460 -16.66 15.57 1.61
C MET A 460 -15.79 14.33 1.76
N VAL A 461 -16.44 13.19 2.03
CA VAL A 461 -15.81 11.90 2.17
C VAL A 461 -15.43 11.35 0.79
N HIS A 462 -14.24 10.76 0.72
CA HIS A 462 -13.76 9.95 -0.40
C HIS A 462 -13.29 8.60 0.15
N GLY A 463 -13.37 7.54 -0.65
CA GLY A 463 -13.03 6.19 -0.26
C GLY A 463 -14.05 5.57 0.72
N GLN A 464 -13.58 4.62 1.53
CA GLN A 464 -14.45 3.88 2.44
C GLN A 464 -14.84 4.67 3.69
N LYS A 465 -16.12 4.60 4.05
CA LYS A 465 -16.63 5.17 5.31
C LYS A 465 -17.71 4.28 5.92
N ASN A 466 -17.57 3.99 7.21
CA ASN A 466 -18.65 3.39 7.99
C ASN A 466 -19.62 4.48 8.45
N ILE A 467 -20.89 4.33 8.09
CA ILE A 467 -21.98 5.25 8.44
C ILE A 467 -23.08 4.41 9.08
N LYS A 468 -23.30 4.62 10.38
CA LYS A 468 -24.32 3.92 11.18
C LYS A 468 -24.24 2.38 11.04
N GLY A 469 -23.04 1.82 11.06
CA GLY A 469 -22.81 0.38 11.02
C GLY A 469 -22.66 -0.21 9.60
N ASN A 470 -22.99 0.53 8.54
CA ASN A 470 -22.84 0.07 7.17
C ASN A 470 -21.62 0.73 6.51
N TRP A 471 -20.88 -0.06 5.72
CA TRP A 471 -19.74 0.45 4.96
C TRP A 471 -20.20 0.91 3.57
N TYR A 472 -19.78 2.10 3.20
CA TYR A 472 -20.02 2.74 1.90
C TYR A 472 -18.69 3.05 1.23
N TYR A 473 -18.70 3.24 -0.09
CA TYR A 473 -17.58 3.79 -0.83
C TYR A 473 -18.00 5.04 -1.59
N PHE A 474 -17.23 6.10 -1.42
CA PHE A 474 -17.36 7.33 -2.18
C PHE A 474 -16.20 7.40 -3.17
N ASP A 475 -16.48 7.73 -4.43
CA ASP A 475 -15.49 7.75 -5.49
C ASP A 475 -14.30 8.64 -5.11
N ASP A 476 -13.12 8.17 -5.49
CA ASP A 476 -11.86 8.78 -5.08
C ASP A 476 -11.65 10.17 -5.72
N ASN A 477 -12.37 10.50 -6.80
CA ASN A 477 -12.21 11.75 -7.55
C ASN A 477 -13.23 12.82 -7.18
N ASP A 478 -14.52 12.47 -7.14
CA ASP A 478 -15.62 13.44 -6.99
C ASP A 478 -16.55 13.17 -5.78
N GLY A 479 -16.24 12.11 -5.01
CA GLY A 479 -16.96 11.71 -3.81
C GLY A 479 -18.34 11.11 -4.04
N HIS A 480 -18.70 10.72 -5.28
CA HIS A 480 -20.00 10.10 -5.54
C HIS A 480 -20.10 8.71 -4.90
N GLU A 481 -21.25 8.39 -4.30
CA GLU A 481 -21.52 7.08 -3.72
C GLU A 481 -21.55 5.99 -4.80
N LEU A 482 -20.81 4.91 -4.58
CA LEU A 482 -20.85 3.72 -5.42
C LEU A 482 -22.01 2.83 -5.01
N VAL A 483 -22.86 2.47 -5.97
CA VAL A 483 -24.03 1.59 -5.79
C VAL A 483 -24.05 0.49 -6.84
N SER A 484 -24.60 -0.68 -6.49
CA SER A 484 -24.78 -1.85 -7.36
C SER A 484 -23.51 -2.25 -8.15
N THR A 485 -22.34 -2.12 -7.55
CA THR A 485 -21.07 -2.25 -8.27
C THR A 485 -19.97 -2.93 -7.45
N PHE A 486 -19.06 -3.60 -8.15
CA PHE A 486 -17.82 -4.11 -7.58
C PHE A 486 -16.79 -3.00 -7.45
N LYS A 487 -16.00 -3.04 -6.36
CA LYS A 487 -14.86 -2.14 -6.17
C LYS A 487 -13.65 -2.92 -5.69
N TRP A 488 -12.57 -2.84 -6.47
CA TRP A 488 -11.23 -3.21 -6.02
C TRP A 488 -10.68 -2.11 -5.09
N ILE A 489 -10.19 -2.51 -3.92
CA ILE A 489 -9.62 -1.62 -2.91
C ILE A 489 -8.14 -1.97 -2.75
N PRO A 490 -7.23 -1.29 -3.48
CA PRO A 490 -5.82 -1.66 -3.53
C PRO A 490 -5.14 -1.68 -2.16
N THR A 491 -5.46 -0.72 -1.29
CA THR A 491 -4.86 -0.58 0.05
C THR A 491 -5.21 -1.74 0.99
N GLN A 492 -6.24 -2.52 0.67
CA GLN A 492 -6.70 -3.67 1.46
C GLN A 492 -6.63 -4.99 0.68
N ASN A 493 -6.13 -4.95 -0.56
CA ASN A 493 -5.99 -6.11 -1.45
C ASN A 493 -7.29 -6.95 -1.52
N LYS A 494 -8.44 -6.28 -1.70
CA LYS A 494 -9.75 -6.97 -1.75
C LYS A 494 -10.70 -6.33 -2.76
N THR A 495 -11.52 -7.18 -3.37
CA THR A 495 -12.72 -6.76 -4.10
C THR A 495 -13.92 -6.85 -3.16
N VAL A 496 -14.79 -5.84 -3.18
CA VAL A 496 -16.06 -5.83 -2.44
C VAL A 496 -17.20 -5.48 -3.39
N TYR A 497 -18.44 -5.66 -2.96
CA TYR A 497 -19.62 -5.24 -3.71
C TYR A 497 -20.52 -4.34 -2.86
N TYR A 498 -21.00 -3.24 -3.44
CA TYR A 498 -21.98 -2.34 -2.81
C TYR A 498 -23.36 -2.55 -3.45
N ASN A 499 -24.39 -2.69 -2.63
CA ASN A 499 -25.76 -2.92 -3.10
C ASN A 499 -26.41 -1.64 -3.67
N ASN A 500 -27.70 -1.71 -4.02
CA ASN A 500 -28.43 -0.57 -4.59
C ASN A 500 -28.70 0.57 -3.58
N GLN A 501 -28.46 0.34 -2.28
CA GLN A 501 -28.42 1.38 -1.25
C GLN A 501 -26.98 1.78 -0.87
N GLY A 502 -25.97 1.38 -1.65
CA GLY A 502 -24.56 1.72 -1.43
C GLY A 502 -23.88 1.00 -0.27
N GLN A 503 -24.54 0.01 0.33
CA GLN A 503 -24.02 -0.74 1.47
C GLN A 503 -23.17 -1.93 1.00
N MET A 504 -22.00 -2.10 1.59
CA MET A 504 -21.12 -3.23 1.31
C MET A 504 -21.81 -4.55 1.69
N LEU A 505 -21.75 -5.54 0.80
CA LEU A 505 -22.33 -6.86 1.01
C LEU A 505 -21.37 -7.84 1.69
N TYR A 506 -21.95 -8.86 2.32
CA TYR A 506 -21.29 -9.91 3.09
C TYR A 506 -21.95 -11.27 2.82
N GLY A 507 -21.22 -12.36 3.09
CA GLY A 507 -21.72 -13.73 2.95
C GLY A 507 -22.04 -14.09 1.50
N LYS A 508 -22.90 -15.10 1.33
CA LYS A 508 -23.35 -15.59 0.03
C LYS A 508 -24.33 -14.61 -0.60
N GLN A 509 -24.07 -14.19 -1.85
CA GLN A 509 -24.89 -13.22 -2.58
C GLN A 509 -25.17 -13.68 -3.99
N LEU A 510 -26.40 -13.46 -4.48
CA LEU A 510 -26.79 -13.68 -5.87
C LEU A 510 -26.83 -12.32 -6.58
N ILE A 511 -25.87 -12.07 -7.47
CA ILE A 511 -25.73 -10.80 -8.19
C ILE A 511 -25.79 -11.11 -9.68
N ASN A 512 -26.78 -10.54 -10.37
CA ASN A 512 -27.01 -10.77 -11.81
C ASN A 512 -27.06 -12.26 -12.21
N GLY A 513 -27.71 -13.10 -11.38
CA GLY A 513 -27.83 -14.54 -11.62
C GLY A 513 -26.58 -15.37 -11.33
N LYS A 514 -25.51 -14.75 -10.78
CA LYS A 514 -24.27 -15.41 -10.40
C LYS A 514 -24.08 -15.38 -8.89
N THR A 515 -23.61 -16.50 -8.33
CA THR A 515 -23.40 -16.64 -6.89
C THR A 515 -21.98 -16.24 -6.53
N TYR A 516 -21.84 -15.32 -5.58
CA TYR A 516 -20.58 -14.84 -5.00
C TYR A 516 -20.56 -15.10 -3.50
N TYR A 517 -19.38 -15.04 -2.89
CA TYR A 517 -19.24 -15.02 -1.45
C TYR A 517 -18.28 -13.93 -1.02
N PHE A 518 -18.75 -13.07 -0.12
CA PHE A 518 -17.97 -12.03 0.50
C PHE A 518 -17.69 -12.42 1.96
N ASP A 519 -16.45 -12.25 2.40
CA ASP A 519 -16.05 -12.52 3.77
C ASP A 519 -16.94 -11.75 4.76
N THR A 520 -17.46 -12.42 5.78
CA THR A 520 -18.47 -11.84 6.68
C THR A 520 -17.91 -10.82 7.65
N PHE A 521 -16.59 -10.71 7.78
CA PHE A 521 -15.94 -9.72 8.64
C PHE A 521 -15.53 -8.48 7.86
N ASN A 522 -14.89 -8.66 6.70
CA ASN A 522 -14.29 -7.54 5.95
C ASN A 522 -14.88 -7.29 4.56
N GLY A 523 -15.85 -8.09 4.11
CA GLY A 523 -16.52 -7.96 2.81
C GLY A 523 -15.67 -8.39 1.61
N ALA A 524 -14.50 -8.99 1.80
CA ALA A 524 -13.63 -9.42 0.70
C ALA A 524 -14.25 -10.57 -0.09
N MET A 525 -14.37 -10.41 -1.40
CA MET A 525 -14.85 -11.43 -2.32
C MET A 525 -13.86 -12.61 -2.36
N ARG A 526 -14.37 -13.83 -2.26
CA ARG A 526 -13.62 -15.05 -2.56
C ARG A 526 -13.44 -15.17 -4.08
N ALA A 527 -12.22 -15.31 -4.54
CA ALA A 527 -11.89 -15.55 -5.94
C ALA A 527 -10.64 -16.43 -6.05
N ASN A 528 -10.58 -17.26 -7.09
CA ASN A 528 -9.52 -18.23 -7.35
C ASN A 528 -9.18 -19.10 -6.13
N THR A 529 -10.19 -19.58 -5.40
CA THR A 529 -9.99 -20.26 -4.12
C THR A 529 -11.04 -21.33 -3.84
N PHE A 530 -10.60 -22.41 -3.18
CA PHE A 530 -11.49 -23.34 -2.50
C PHE A 530 -11.91 -22.76 -1.15
N TYR A 531 -13.15 -22.96 -0.75
CA TYR A 531 -13.69 -22.44 0.51
C TYR A 531 -14.77 -23.36 1.07
N TYR A 532 -14.70 -23.63 2.38
CA TYR A 532 -15.73 -24.41 3.05
C TYR A 532 -16.94 -23.52 3.35
N ASN A 533 -18.07 -23.82 2.73
CA ASN A 533 -19.31 -23.12 2.96
C ASN A 533 -20.11 -23.81 4.07
N ASN A 534 -20.28 -23.12 5.20
CA ASN A 534 -21.00 -23.62 6.36
C ASN A 534 -22.50 -23.88 6.09
N GLU A 535 -23.12 -23.14 5.16
CA GLU A 535 -24.54 -23.31 4.83
C GLU A 535 -24.78 -24.61 4.07
N THR A 536 -23.95 -24.89 3.07
CA THR A 536 -24.06 -26.10 2.24
C THR A 536 -23.24 -27.27 2.79
N LYS A 537 -22.50 -27.07 3.88
CA LYS A 537 -21.62 -28.05 4.55
C LYS A 537 -20.62 -28.72 3.60
N GLY A 538 -20.09 -27.97 2.63
CA GLY A 538 -19.19 -28.50 1.62
C GLY A 538 -18.18 -27.47 1.11
N ILE A 539 -17.12 -27.97 0.49
CA ILE A 539 -16.09 -27.13 -0.13
C ILE A 539 -16.61 -26.66 -1.49
N GLN A 540 -16.62 -25.37 -1.75
CA GLN A 540 -16.94 -24.77 -3.05
C GLN A 540 -15.68 -24.18 -3.65
N TYR A 541 -15.66 -23.97 -4.97
CA TYR A 541 -14.60 -23.22 -5.64
C TYR A 541 -15.17 -21.95 -6.26
N TYR A 542 -14.48 -20.83 -6.04
CA TYR A 542 -14.77 -19.54 -6.64
C TYR A 542 -13.74 -19.26 -7.71
N ASP A 543 -14.17 -19.00 -8.94
CA ASP A 543 -13.29 -18.73 -10.08
C ASP A 543 -12.60 -17.35 -10.00
N SER A 544 -11.87 -16.96 -11.04
CA SER A 544 -11.16 -15.69 -11.10
C SER A 544 -12.08 -14.47 -11.00
N ASP A 545 -13.34 -14.61 -11.42
CA ASP A 545 -14.35 -13.56 -11.33
C ASP A 545 -15.07 -13.59 -9.97
N GLY A 546 -14.74 -14.56 -9.11
CA GLY A 546 -15.36 -14.77 -7.80
C GLY A 546 -16.70 -15.49 -7.86
N GLN A 547 -17.03 -16.13 -8.98
CA GLN A 547 -18.28 -16.87 -9.15
C GLN A 547 -18.11 -18.31 -8.66
N VAL A 548 -19.12 -18.84 -7.96
CA VAL A 548 -19.16 -20.27 -7.61
C VAL A 548 -19.15 -21.11 -8.88
N VAL A 549 -18.27 -22.11 -8.92
CA VAL A 549 -18.17 -23.06 -10.02
C VAL A 549 -19.13 -24.23 -9.82
N TYR A 550 -19.75 -24.67 -10.92
CA TYR A 550 -20.65 -25.81 -10.99
C TYR A 550 -20.15 -26.78 -12.09
N GLY A 551 -20.40 -28.07 -11.93
CA GLY A 551 -20.00 -29.09 -12.90
C GLY A 551 -18.49 -29.34 -12.91
N GLN A 552 -17.98 -29.88 -14.02
CA GLN A 552 -16.55 -30.20 -14.14
C GLN A 552 -15.71 -28.95 -14.42
N LYS A 553 -14.60 -28.81 -13.72
CA LYS A 553 -13.62 -27.74 -13.96
C LYS A 553 -12.21 -28.25 -13.82
N ASN A 554 -11.35 -27.90 -14.77
CA ASN A 554 -9.91 -28.08 -14.62
C ASN A 554 -9.32 -26.88 -13.87
N ILE A 555 -8.67 -27.15 -12.73
CA ILE A 555 -8.04 -26.16 -11.86
C ILE A 555 -6.63 -26.66 -11.56
N ASN A 556 -5.61 -25.89 -11.93
CA ASN A 556 -4.20 -26.25 -11.74
C ASN A 556 -3.88 -27.68 -12.24
N SER A 557 -4.28 -27.98 -13.48
CA SER A 557 -4.06 -29.27 -14.15
C SER A 557 -4.79 -30.48 -13.55
N HIS A 558 -5.70 -30.27 -12.59
CA HIS A 558 -6.54 -31.31 -12.02
C HIS A 558 -8.01 -31.07 -12.35
N TRP A 559 -8.73 -32.12 -12.71
CA TRP A 559 -10.18 -32.07 -12.90
C TRP A 559 -10.89 -32.27 -11.56
N TYR A 560 -11.85 -31.39 -11.28
CA TYR A 560 -12.76 -31.44 -10.14
C TYR A 560 -14.18 -31.50 -10.66
N LEU A 561 -15.11 -31.98 -9.82
CA LEU A 561 -16.54 -31.91 -10.07
C LEU A 561 -17.22 -31.18 -8.92
N PHE A 562 -18.04 -30.20 -9.27
CA PHE A 562 -18.87 -29.44 -8.32
C PHE A 562 -20.34 -29.76 -8.57
N ASP A 563 -21.08 -30.03 -7.50
CA ASP A 563 -22.51 -30.32 -7.52
C ASP A 563 -23.28 -29.21 -8.23
N SER A 564 -24.22 -29.57 -9.11
CA SER A 564 -24.90 -28.62 -10.00
C SER A 564 -25.88 -27.69 -9.28
N LYS A 565 -26.27 -28.01 -8.03
CA LYS A 565 -27.23 -27.21 -7.24
C LYS A 565 -26.51 -26.38 -6.19
N THR A 566 -25.60 -27.01 -5.46
CA THR A 566 -24.93 -26.43 -4.31
C THR A 566 -23.56 -25.87 -4.65
N GLY A 567 -22.91 -26.30 -5.73
CA GLY A 567 -21.52 -25.97 -6.03
C GLY A 567 -20.51 -26.68 -5.12
N ASN A 568 -20.96 -27.63 -4.28
CA ASN A 568 -20.07 -28.40 -3.41
C ASN A 568 -19.23 -29.37 -4.23
N MET A 569 -17.94 -29.42 -3.93
CA MET A 569 -16.96 -30.32 -4.52
C MET A 569 -17.32 -31.78 -4.18
N ILE A 570 -17.35 -32.62 -5.21
CA ILE A 570 -17.61 -34.05 -5.12
C ILE A 570 -16.29 -34.81 -4.91
N THR A 571 -16.30 -35.78 -4.00
CA THR A 571 -15.22 -36.74 -3.75
C THR A 571 -15.75 -38.17 -3.87
N GLY A 572 -14.86 -39.14 -4.01
CA GLY A 572 -15.19 -40.55 -4.16
C GLY A 572 -15.64 -40.94 -5.57
N PHE A 573 -16.30 -42.10 -5.67
CA PHE A 573 -16.88 -42.58 -6.92
C PHE A 573 -18.06 -41.71 -7.34
N TYR A 574 -18.09 -41.33 -8.61
CA TYR A 574 -19.21 -40.58 -9.16
C TYR A 574 -19.49 -41.00 -10.60
N TYR A 575 -20.76 -41.27 -10.91
CA TYR A 575 -21.23 -41.50 -12.27
C TYR A 575 -21.65 -40.17 -12.91
N ILE A 576 -20.97 -39.79 -13.99
CA ILE A 576 -21.23 -38.54 -14.73
C ILE A 576 -22.21 -38.87 -15.86
N PRO A 577 -23.51 -38.55 -15.74
CA PRO A 577 -24.53 -39.09 -16.64
C PRO A 577 -24.36 -38.61 -18.08
N TYR A 578 -24.07 -37.33 -18.27
CA TYR A 578 -23.90 -36.71 -19.60
C TYR A 578 -22.62 -37.13 -20.33
N GLN A 579 -21.70 -37.83 -19.66
CA GLN A 579 -20.51 -38.43 -20.29
C GLN A 579 -20.55 -39.97 -20.23
N ASN A 580 -21.62 -40.55 -19.68
CA ASN A 580 -21.80 -41.98 -19.48
C ASN A 580 -20.54 -42.69 -18.92
N LYS A 581 -19.96 -42.14 -17.83
CA LYS A 581 -18.75 -42.71 -17.23
C LYS A 581 -18.75 -42.58 -15.72
N THR A 582 -18.22 -43.60 -15.05
CA THR A 582 -17.86 -43.54 -13.63
C THR A 582 -16.41 -43.09 -13.51
N VAL A 583 -16.16 -42.16 -12.60
CA VAL A 583 -14.82 -41.67 -12.25
C VAL A 583 -14.62 -41.75 -10.75
N TYR A 584 -13.40 -41.49 -10.29
CA TYR A 584 -13.12 -41.35 -8.87
C TYR A 584 -12.37 -40.03 -8.62
N TYR A 585 -12.89 -39.24 -7.68
CA TYR A 585 -12.23 -38.04 -7.17
C TYR A 585 -11.62 -38.35 -5.80
N ASN A 586 -10.34 -38.05 -5.58
CA ASN A 586 -9.69 -38.29 -4.28
C ASN A 586 -10.22 -37.35 -3.18
N ASP A 587 -9.69 -37.45 -1.97
CA ASP A 587 -10.11 -36.61 -0.82
C ASP A 587 -9.86 -35.11 -1.02
N LYS A 588 -8.97 -34.75 -1.96
CA LYS A 588 -8.74 -33.37 -2.39
C LYS A 588 -9.68 -32.94 -3.52
N GLY A 589 -10.58 -33.81 -3.98
CA GLY A 589 -11.50 -33.58 -5.09
C GLY A 589 -10.89 -33.72 -6.48
N GLN A 590 -9.69 -34.29 -6.60
CA GLN A 590 -8.99 -34.43 -7.88
C GLN A 590 -9.33 -35.76 -8.55
N MET A 591 -9.70 -35.73 -9.83
CA MET A 591 -9.99 -36.92 -10.62
C MET A 591 -8.75 -37.81 -10.76
N LEU A 592 -8.89 -39.11 -10.54
CA LEU A 592 -7.81 -40.08 -10.66
C LEU A 592 -7.74 -40.74 -12.05
N TYR A 593 -6.54 -41.19 -12.37
CA TYR A 593 -6.16 -41.80 -13.65
C TYR A 593 -5.28 -43.05 -13.42
N GLY A 594 -5.30 -43.99 -14.36
CA GLY A 594 -4.51 -45.22 -14.33
C GLY A 594 -4.94 -46.20 -13.23
N GLN A 595 -4.07 -47.15 -12.91
CA GLN A 595 -4.33 -48.09 -11.80
C GLN A 595 -4.27 -47.37 -10.45
N LYS A 596 -5.26 -47.63 -9.59
CA LYS A 596 -5.34 -47.08 -8.24
C LYS A 596 -5.88 -48.10 -7.26
N PHE A 597 -5.25 -48.17 -6.09
CA PHE A 597 -5.70 -48.98 -4.96
C PHE A 597 -6.57 -48.12 -4.05
N ILE A 598 -7.86 -48.46 -3.95
CA ILE A 598 -8.89 -47.68 -3.24
C ILE A 598 -9.67 -48.65 -2.36
N ASN A 599 -9.75 -48.37 -1.06
CA ASN A 599 -10.51 -49.16 -0.09
C ASN A 599 -10.25 -50.68 -0.17
N GLY A 600 -8.99 -51.10 -0.34
CA GLY A 600 -8.62 -52.52 -0.39
C GLY A 600 -8.70 -53.17 -1.77
N HIS A 601 -9.11 -52.45 -2.81
CA HIS A 601 -9.28 -53.00 -4.16
C HIS A 601 -8.54 -52.19 -5.21
N TRP A 602 -8.05 -52.88 -6.25
CA TRP A 602 -7.47 -52.23 -7.43
C TRP A 602 -8.55 -51.87 -8.43
N TYR A 603 -8.48 -50.64 -8.94
CA TYR A 603 -9.32 -50.10 -10.00
C TYR A 603 -8.43 -49.56 -11.12
N LEU A 604 -8.99 -49.45 -12.33
CA LEU A 604 -8.31 -48.81 -13.46
C LEU A 604 -9.17 -47.69 -14.04
N PHE A 605 -8.61 -46.49 -14.09
CA PHE A 605 -9.21 -45.34 -14.74
C PHE A 605 -8.46 -45.01 -16.03
N ASP A 606 -9.20 -44.65 -17.08
CA ASP A 606 -8.65 -44.23 -18.36
C ASP A 606 -7.71 -43.04 -18.19
N ASN A 607 -6.51 -43.10 -18.77
CA ASN A 607 -5.48 -42.09 -18.57
C ASN A 607 -5.81 -40.72 -19.17
N PHE A 608 -6.82 -40.63 -20.06
CA PHE A 608 -7.19 -39.38 -20.73
C PHE A 608 -8.44 -38.77 -20.11
N ASN A 609 -9.50 -39.57 -19.97
CA ASN A 609 -10.80 -39.07 -19.54
C ASN A 609 -11.22 -39.52 -18.14
N GLY A 610 -10.41 -40.32 -17.44
CA GLY A 610 -10.68 -40.79 -16.08
C GLY A 610 -11.77 -41.85 -15.97
N ALA A 611 -12.35 -42.32 -17.08
CA ALA A 611 -13.41 -43.33 -17.05
C ALA A 611 -12.91 -44.65 -16.46
N MET A 612 -13.60 -45.16 -15.45
CA MET A 612 -13.32 -46.47 -14.86
C MET A 612 -13.52 -47.56 -15.91
N LYS A 613 -12.52 -48.44 -16.06
CA LYS A 613 -12.57 -49.61 -16.95
C LYS A 613 -13.18 -50.80 -16.21
N THR A 614 -13.91 -51.64 -16.94
CA THR A 614 -14.45 -52.93 -16.47
C THR A 614 -14.23 -54.01 -17.54
N GLY A 615 -14.35 -55.28 -17.16
CA GLY A 615 -14.08 -56.44 -18.00
C GLY A 615 -12.59 -56.79 -18.11
N PHE A 616 -12.25 -57.57 -19.14
CA PHE A 616 -10.88 -57.92 -19.47
C PHE A 616 -10.10 -56.69 -19.91
N VAL A 617 -8.96 -56.43 -19.28
CA VAL A 617 -8.06 -55.33 -19.65
C VAL A 617 -6.63 -55.84 -19.73
N HIS A 618 -6.00 -55.66 -20.88
CA HIS A 618 -4.57 -55.84 -21.02
C HIS A 618 -3.84 -54.57 -20.56
N ILE A 619 -2.83 -54.74 -19.69
CA ILE A 619 -2.00 -53.66 -19.16
C ILE A 619 -0.60 -53.84 -19.77
N PRO A 620 -0.26 -53.09 -20.84
CA PRO A 620 0.99 -53.30 -21.57
C PRO A 620 2.24 -53.10 -20.71
N THR A 621 2.21 -52.13 -19.81
CA THR A 621 3.33 -51.81 -18.91
C THR A 621 3.64 -52.92 -17.91
N GLN A 622 2.72 -53.85 -17.68
CA GLN A 622 2.86 -55.00 -16.78
C GLN A 622 2.82 -56.32 -17.56
N ASN A 623 2.70 -56.28 -18.89
CA ASN A 623 2.52 -57.42 -19.79
C ASN A 623 1.53 -58.48 -19.25
N LYS A 624 0.37 -58.04 -18.74
CA LYS A 624 -0.64 -58.94 -18.19
C LYS A 624 -2.05 -58.52 -18.57
N THR A 625 -2.93 -59.50 -18.60
CA THR A 625 -4.37 -59.29 -18.72
C THR A 625 -5.01 -59.53 -17.36
N VAL A 626 -5.87 -58.62 -16.92
CA VAL A 626 -6.63 -58.74 -15.66
C VAL A 626 -8.12 -58.61 -15.97
N TYR A 627 -8.97 -58.86 -14.97
CA TYR A 627 -10.40 -58.59 -15.09
C TYR A 627 -10.88 -57.65 -13.99
N TYR A 628 -11.50 -56.54 -14.39
CA TYR A 628 -12.19 -55.62 -13.48
C TYR A 628 -13.68 -55.94 -13.48
N SER A 629 -14.28 -56.17 -12.31
CA SER A 629 -15.64 -56.67 -12.17
C SER A 629 -16.68 -55.80 -12.88
N LYS A 630 -17.69 -56.46 -13.48
CA LYS A 630 -18.91 -55.82 -14.01
C LYS A 630 -20.12 -56.00 -13.08
N ASN A 631 -19.96 -56.75 -11.99
CA ASN A 631 -21.01 -56.97 -11.01
C ASN A 631 -21.19 -55.68 -10.19
N GLU A 632 -22.44 -55.25 -9.97
CA GLU A 632 -22.74 -53.99 -9.28
C GLU A 632 -22.09 -53.88 -7.89
N ALA A 633 -22.08 -54.97 -7.12
CA ALA A 633 -21.55 -54.98 -5.75
C ALA A 633 -20.02 -54.85 -5.69
N SER A 634 -19.31 -55.18 -6.77
CA SER A 634 -17.86 -55.13 -6.87
C SER A 634 -17.39 -54.30 -8.06
N LEU A 635 -18.25 -53.43 -8.60
CA LEU A 635 -18.07 -52.81 -9.90
C LEU A 635 -16.70 -52.14 -10.03
N GLY A 636 -15.93 -52.55 -11.03
CA GLY A 636 -14.60 -52.01 -11.32
C GLY A 636 -13.47 -52.53 -10.42
N GLN A 637 -13.72 -53.42 -9.45
CA GLN A 637 -12.67 -54.05 -8.65
C GLN A 637 -11.93 -55.11 -9.46
N MET A 638 -10.59 -55.13 -9.40
CA MET A 638 -9.78 -56.19 -9.99
C MET A 638 -10.06 -57.52 -9.29
N LEU A 639 -10.31 -58.58 -10.06
CA LEU A 639 -10.61 -59.92 -9.57
C LEU A 639 -9.36 -60.80 -9.49
N TYR A 640 -9.42 -61.80 -8.60
CA TYR A 640 -8.33 -62.74 -8.29
C TYR A 640 -8.88 -64.17 -8.15
N GLY A 641 -8.01 -65.16 -8.25
CA GLY A 641 -8.34 -66.58 -8.11
C GLY A 641 -9.28 -67.08 -9.21
N PHE A 642 -10.02 -68.16 -8.90
CA PHE A 642 -11.02 -68.71 -9.80
C PHE A 642 -12.22 -67.76 -9.97
N GLN A 643 -12.57 -67.47 -11.22
CA GLN A 643 -13.68 -66.60 -11.57
C GLN A 643 -14.54 -67.25 -12.65
N ASN A 644 -15.85 -67.26 -12.44
CA ASN A 644 -16.82 -67.64 -13.47
C ASN A 644 -17.34 -66.37 -14.14
N ILE A 645 -16.95 -66.15 -15.39
CA ILE A 645 -17.34 -64.97 -16.17
C ILE A 645 -18.11 -65.46 -17.39
N ASN A 646 -19.41 -65.17 -17.42
CA ASN A 646 -20.35 -65.60 -18.47
C ASN A 646 -20.33 -67.12 -18.71
N GLY A 647 -20.32 -67.91 -17.62
CA GLY A 647 -20.35 -69.38 -17.69
C GLY A 647 -19.01 -70.03 -18.06
N LYS A 648 -17.91 -69.27 -18.09
CA LYS A 648 -16.56 -69.76 -18.38
C LYS A 648 -15.66 -69.54 -17.17
N THR A 649 -14.87 -70.56 -16.84
CA THR A 649 -13.91 -70.53 -15.73
C THR A 649 -12.60 -69.92 -16.18
N TYR A 650 -12.12 -68.93 -15.43
CA TYR A 650 -10.80 -68.31 -15.56
C TYR A 650 -10.09 -68.39 -14.20
N TYR A 651 -8.76 -68.29 -14.22
CA TYR A 651 -7.97 -68.09 -13.00
C TYR A 651 -7.09 -66.85 -13.16
N PHE A 652 -7.20 -65.94 -12.21
CA PHE A 652 -6.34 -64.76 -12.08
C PHE A 652 -5.39 -64.98 -10.91
N ASP A 653 -4.11 -64.72 -11.10
CA ASP A 653 -3.09 -64.87 -10.06
C ASP A 653 -3.47 -64.10 -8.80
N THR A 654 -3.39 -64.72 -7.64
CA THR A 654 -3.84 -64.14 -6.37
C THR A 654 -2.92 -63.05 -5.83
N PHE A 655 -1.71 -62.91 -6.37
CA PHE A 655 -0.77 -61.87 -6.00
C PHE A 655 -0.94 -60.60 -6.84
N ASP A 656 -1.07 -60.74 -8.16
CA ASP A 656 -1.07 -59.58 -9.07
C ASP A 656 -2.28 -59.48 -10.02
N GLY A 657 -3.20 -60.43 -9.96
CA GLY A 657 -4.41 -60.47 -10.80
C GLY A 657 -4.15 -60.90 -12.25
N ALA A 658 -2.95 -61.32 -12.63
CA ALA A 658 -2.66 -61.76 -13.99
C ALA A 658 -3.46 -63.00 -14.36
N MET A 659 -4.20 -62.94 -15.46
CA MET A 659 -4.92 -64.07 -16.03
C MET A 659 -3.92 -65.16 -16.45
N LYS A 660 -4.09 -66.38 -15.94
CA LYS A 660 -3.26 -67.51 -16.35
C LYS A 660 -3.65 -68.02 -17.73
N THR A 661 -2.64 -68.46 -18.48
CA THR A 661 -2.75 -69.18 -19.76
C THR A 661 -1.75 -70.33 -19.76
N GLY A 662 -1.95 -71.31 -20.63
CA GLY A 662 -1.17 -72.53 -20.69
C GLY A 662 -1.41 -73.47 -19.50
N TRP A 663 -0.47 -74.40 -19.32
CA TRP A 663 -0.45 -75.32 -18.18
C TRP A 663 -0.14 -74.55 -16.89
N SER A 664 -0.96 -74.74 -15.87
CA SER A 664 -0.84 -74.01 -14.60
C SER A 664 -1.22 -74.89 -13.43
N TYR A 665 -0.29 -75.04 -12.49
CA TYR A 665 -0.55 -75.65 -11.19
C TYR A 665 -1.12 -74.62 -10.23
N ILE A 666 -2.27 -74.94 -9.62
CA ILE A 666 -2.93 -74.11 -8.62
C ILE A 666 -2.69 -74.74 -7.25
N SER A 667 -1.88 -74.09 -6.43
CA SER A 667 -1.40 -74.61 -5.16
C SER A 667 -2.50 -74.79 -4.11
N GLU A 668 -3.52 -73.92 -4.17
CA GLU A 668 -4.61 -73.81 -3.21
C GLU A 668 -5.49 -75.06 -3.20
N ASN A 669 -5.66 -75.70 -4.36
CA ASN A 669 -6.40 -76.95 -4.51
C ASN A 669 -5.53 -78.10 -5.04
N LYS A 670 -4.22 -77.91 -5.06
CA LYS A 670 -3.20 -78.87 -5.47
C LYS A 670 -3.48 -79.53 -6.83
N SER A 671 -3.99 -78.77 -7.80
CA SER A 671 -4.49 -79.35 -9.06
C SER A 671 -3.88 -78.66 -10.28
N LEU A 672 -3.69 -79.43 -11.36
CA LEU A 672 -3.15 -78.95 -12.62
C LEU A 672 -4.28 -78.62 -13.60
N TYR A 673 -4.17 -77.47 -14.26
CA TYR A 673 -5.15 -76.96 -15.22
C TYR A 673 -4.46 -76.62 -16.54
N TYR A 674 -5.24 -76.59 -17.62
CA TYR A 674 -4.84 -75.95 -18.86
C TYR A 674 -5.78 -74.78 -19.16
N PHE A 675 -5.26 -73.56 -19.07
CA PHE A 675 -5.98 -72.35 -19.48
C PHE A 675 -5.64 -72.04 -20.94
N LYS A 676 -6.64 -71.96 -21.81
CA LYS A 676 -6.45 -71.65 -23.24
C LYS A 676 -5.83 -70.27 -23.42
N ASN A 677 -5.42 -69.91 -24.64
CA ASN A 677 -4.84 -68.57 -24.92
C ASN A 677 -5.78 -67.40 -24.57
N ASN A 678 -7.09 -67.64 -24.57
CA ASN A 678 -8.09 -66.66 -24.14
C ASN A 678 -8.37 -66.71 -22.62
N GLY A 679 -7.62 -67.50 -21.85
CA GLY A 679 -7.71 -67.66 -20.39
C GLY A 679 -8.73 -68.67 -19.88
N GLN A 680 -9.56 -69.25 -20.75
CA GLN A 680 -10.60 -70.19 -20.32
C GLN A 680 -10.00 -71.54 -19.93
N ALA A 681 -10.40 -72.08 -18.78
CA ALA A 681 -10.05 -73.45 -18.40
C ALA A 681 -10.55 -74.46 -19.44
N ALA A 682 -9.72 -75.43 -19.78
CA ALA A 682 -10.13 -76.62 -20.52
C ALA A 682 -11.12 -77.45 -19.69
N GLN A 683 -12.11 -78.05 -20.35
CA GLN A 683 -13.11 -78.92 -19.73
C GLN A 683 -13.39 -80.07 -20.71
N GLY A 684 -13.65 -81.27 -20.19
CA GLY A 684 -13.81 -82.46 -21.01
C GLY A 684 -12.53 -82.82 -21.76
N LYS A 685 -12.68 -83.45 -22.94
CA LYS A 685 -11.55 -83.89 -23.75
C LYS A 685 -10.98 -82.75 -24.61
N LEU A 686 -9.67 -82.48 -24.50
CA LEU A 686 -8.95 -81.49 -25.29
C LEU A 686 -7.67 -82.11 -25.88
N THR A 687 -7.48 -81.96 -27.19
CA THR A 687 -6.26 -82.40 -27.86
C THR A 687 -5.30 -81.24 -28.08
N LEU A 688 -4.07 -81.34 -27.58
CA LEU A 688 -2.98 -80.38 -27.74
C LEU A 688 -1.76 -81.12 -28.32
N ASN A 689 -1.19 -80.63 -29.42
CA ASN A 689 -0.01 -81.22 -30.06
C ASN A 689 -0.12 -82.75 -30.25
N ASN A 690 -1.25 -83.21 -30.83
CA ASN A 690 -1.59 -84.62 -31.04
C ASN A 690 -1.74 -85.49 -29.77
N THR A 691 -1.68 -84.90 -28.57
CA THR A 691 -1.94 -85.59 -27.30
C THR A 691 -3.30 -85.19 -26.75
N SER A 692 -4.11 -86.15 -26.35
CA SER A 692 -5.45 -85.89 -25.78
C SER A 692 -5.39 -85.91 -24.26
N TYR A 693 -6.04 -84.92 -23.64
CA TYR A 693 -6.10 -84.72 -22.20
C TYR A 693 -7.56 -84.62 -21.78
N ASP A 694 -7.92 -85.29 -20.68
CA ASP A 694 -9.26 -85.25 -20.12
C ASP A 694 -9.28 -84.34 -18.89
N PHE A 695 -10.23 -83.41 -18.85
CA PHE A 695 -10.43 -82.47 -17.75
C PHE A 695 -11.82 -82.66 -17.15
N ASP A 696 -11.95 -82.48 -15.83
CA ASP A 696 -13.25 -82.52 -15.17
C ASP A 696 -14.13 -81.29 -15.49
N SER A 697 -15.32 -81.24 -14.89
CA SER A 697 -16.27 -80.14 -15.10
C SER A 697 -15.79 -78.79 -14.55
N GLN A 698 -14.82 -78.78 -13.64
CA GLN A 698 -14.18 -77.58 -13.09
C GLN A 698 -12.87 -77.23 -13.81
N GLY A 699 -12.41 -78.10 -14.72
CA GLY A 699 -11.23 -77.96 -15.55
C GLY A 699 -9.94 -78.52 -14.96
N LYS A 700 -10.00 -79.28 -13.85
CA LYS A 700 -8.85 -80.01 -13.31
C LYS A 700 -8.47 -81.13 -14.27
N LEU A 701 -7.18 -81.30 -14.55
CA LEU A 701 -6.66 -82.41 -15.35
C LEU A 701 -6.91 -83.74 -14.64
N LEU A 702 -7.51 -84.68 -15.35
CA LEU A 702 -7.64 -86.08 -14.95
C LEU A 702 -6.43 -86.83 -15.50
N SER A 703 -5.42 -87.06 -14.65
CA SER A 703 -4.23 -87.85 -14.98
C SER A 703 -4.12 -89.04 -14.03
N HIS A 704 -3.74 -90.19 -14.57
CA HIS A 704 -3.46 -91.40 -13.79
C HIS A 704 -1.96 -91.74 -13.77
N ALA A 705 -1.11 -90.83 -14.28
CA ALA A 705 0.34 -91.03 -14.33
C ALA A 705 1.02 -90.44 -13.10
N GLU A 706 1.81 -91.24 -12.37
CA GLU A 706 2.60 -90.79 -11.21
C GLU A 706 3.51 -89.61 -11.57
N GLN A 707 4.17 -89.66 -12.73
CA GLN A 707 4.93 -88.53 -13.29
C GLN A 707 4.31 -88.06 -14.60
N PHE A 708 4.06 -86.76 -14.71
CA PHE A 708 3.45 -86.16 -15.88
C PHE A 708 4.23 -84.92 -16.33
N SER A 709 4.49 -84.82 -17.64
CA SER A 709 5.04 -83.61 -18.24
C SER A 709 4.29 -83.25 -19.51
N PRO A 710 3.56 -82.12 -19.54
CA PRO A 710 2.79 -81.73 -20.71
C PRO A 710 3.65 -81.11 -21.84
N ASN A 711 4.88 -80.69 -21.53
CA ASN A 711 5.78 -79.98 -22.43
C ASN A 711 7.21 -80.57 -22.45
N GLY A 712 7.42 -81.73 -21.83
CA GLY A 712 8.70 -82.43 -21.73
C GLY A 712 9.72 -81.83 -20.76
N THR A 713 9.45 -80.65 -20.19
CA THR A 713 10.40 -79.88 -19.35
C THR A 713 9.86 -79.67 -17.95
N ASP A 714 8.59 -79.31 -17.83
CA ASP A 714 7.91 -79.17 -16.55
C ASP A 714 7.33 -80.52 -16.14
N TRP A 715 7.88 -81.12 -15.10
CA TRP A 715 7.44 -82.40 -14.57
C TRP A 715 6.64 -82.20 -13.28
N TYR A 716 5.50 -82.87 -13.18
CA TYR A 716 4.61 -82.88 -12.02
C TYR A 716 4.51 -84.30 -11.47
N PHE A 717 4.14 -84.43 -10.19
CA PHE A 717 3.88 -85.72 -9.56
C PHE A 717 2.41 -85.81 -9.14
N PHE A 718 1.66 -86.77 -9.67
CA PHE A 718 0.30 -87.04 -9.20
C PHE A 718 0.33 -88.06 -8.06
N ASP A 719 -0.44 -87.79 -7.01
CA ASP A 719 -0.76 -88.81 -5.99
C ASP A 719 -1.93 -89.69 -6.45
N ASP A 720 -2.24 -90.71 -5.64
CA ASP A 720 -3.27 -91.72 -5.94
C ASP A 720 -4.68 -91.12 -6.09
N ASP A 721 -4.91 -89.93 -5.52
CA ASP A 721 -6.16 -89.18 -5.59
C ASP A 721 -6.18 -88.18 -6.76
N GLY A 722 -5.13 -88.17 -7.58
CA GLY A 722 -4.99 -87.30 -8.75
C GLY A 722 -4.74 -85.83 -8.40
N TYR A 723 -4.15 -85.53 -7.24
CA TYR A 723 -3.63 -84.20 -6.90
C TYR A 723 -2.13 -84.13 -7.13
N ILE A 724 -1.61 -82.92 -7.33
CA ILE A 724 -0.17 -82.70 -7.47
C ILE A 724 0.49 -82.72 -6.10
N ALA A 725 1.35 -83.71 -5.90
CA ALA A 725 2.21 -83.77 -4.73
C ALA A 725 3.46 -82.90 -4.94
N THR A 726 3.85 -82.16 -3.90
CA THR A 726 5.04 -81.30 -3.91
C THR A 726 6.04 -81.67 -2.83
N GLY A 727 7.21 -81.03 -2.84
CA GLY A 727 8.30 -81.31 -1.92
C GLY A 727 9.14 -82.52 -2.31
N TRP A 728 9.80 -83.12 -1.32
CA TRP A 728 10.66 -84.29 -1.51
C TRP A 728 9.83 -85.53 -1.88
N LYS A 729 10.24 -86.21 -2.94
CA LYS A 729 9.61 -87.47 -3.39
C LYS A 729 10.66 -88.50 -3.74
N TYR A 730 10.39 -89.74 -3.35
CA TYR A 730 11.16 -90.89 -3.76
C TYR A 730 10.37 -91.67 -4.81
N ILE A 731 10.94 -91.81 -6.00
CA ILE A 731 10.31 -92.47 -7.13
C ILE A 731 10.92 -93.87 -7.22
N SER A 732 10.22 -94.84 -6.64
CA SER A 732 10.73 -96.19 -6.40
C SER A 732 11.09 -96.93 -7.69
N TYR A 733 10.24 -96.86 -8.72
CA TYR A 733 10.46 -97.53 -10.01
C TYR A 733 11.60 -96.92 -10.85
N GLN A 734 12.10 -95.74 -10.48
CA GLN A 734 13.29 -95.13 -11.08
C GLN A 734 14.48 -95.05 -10.10
N ASN A 735 14.32 -95.54 -8.88
CA ASN A 735 15.31 -95.51 -7.81
C ASN A 735 15.94 -94.11 -7.61
N LYS A 736 15.12 -93.04 -7.63
CA LYS A 736 15.61 -91.66 -7.51
C LYS A 736 14.83 -90.84 -6.50
N LYS A 737 15.54 -89.97 -5.77
CA LYS A 737 14.97 -88.92 -4.93
C LYS A 737 14.93 -87.62 -5.72
N VAL A 738 13.79 -86.95 -5.77
CA VAL A 738 13.58 -85.69 -6.49
C VAL A 738 12.91 -84.67 -5.59
N TYR A 739 12.85 -83.41 -6.03
CA TYR A 739 12.12 -82.35 -5.34
C TYR A 739 11.19 -81.61 -6.28
N TYR A 740 9.91 -81.52 -5.91
CA TYR A 740 8.90 -80.73 -6.61
C TYR A 740 8.69 -79.41 -5.89
N ASP A 741 8.72 -78.30 -6.62
CA ASP A 741 8.54 -76.96 -6.04
C ASP A 741 7.16 -76.83 -5.35
N LYS A 742 7.14 -76.35 -4.11
CA LYS A 742 5.89 -76.22 -3.35
C LYS A 742 4.91 -75.20 -3.95
N LYS A 743 5.40 -74.18 -4.66
CA LYS A 743 4.60 -73.12 -5.28
C LYS A 743 4.19 -73.46 -6.70
N THR A 744 5.12 -73.96 -7.52
CA THR A 744 4.85 -74.22 -8.95
C THR A 744 4.50 -75.67 -9.25
N GLY A 745 4.73 -76.60 -8.33
CA GLY A 745 4.51 -78.04 -8.55
C GLY A 745 5.51 -78.71 -9.48
N ILE A 746 6.49 -77.95 -10.01
CA ILE A 746 7.43 -78.41 -11.03
C ILE A 746 8.65 -79.08 -10.38
N MET A 747 9.06 -80.23 -10.90
CA MET A 747 10.29 -80.94 -10.52
C MET A 747 11.52 -80.07 -10.77
N LYS A 748 12.35 -79.91 -9.73
CA LYS A 748 13.57 -79.13 -9.80
C LYS A 748 14.71 -79.90 -10.47
N HIS A 749 15.54 -79.14 -11.18
CA HIS A 749 16.74 -79.58 -11.87
C HIS A 749 17.89 -78.61 -11.54
N GLY A 750 19.14 -79.08 -11.61
CA GLY A 750 20.31 -78.28 -11.30
C GLY A 750 20.45 -77.93 -9.82
N GLN A 751 21.17 -76.84 -9.53
CA GLN A 751 21.34 -76.37 -8.14
C GLN A 751 20.09 -75.66 -7.65
N VAL A 752 19.56 -76.08 -6.50
CA VAL A 752 18.42 -75.43 -5.84
C VAL A 752 18.67 -75.32 -4.34
N ASN A 753 18.38 -74.14 -3.78
CA ASN A 753 18.37 -73.95 -2.34
C ASN A 753 16.98 -74.30 -1.79
N ILE A 754 16.93 -75.25 -0.86
CA ILE A 754 15.70 -75.74 -0.22
C ILE A 754 15.94 -75.70 1.28
N ASP A 755 15.10 -74.93 1.99
CA ASP A 755 15.13 -74.79 3.45
C ASP A 755 16.55 -74.46 4.00
N GLY A 756 17.28 -73.57 3.31
CA GLY A 756 18.61 -73.09 3.71
C GLY A 756 19.79 -73.93 3.21
N HIS A 757 19.55 -75.08 2.59
CA HIS A 757 20.60 -75.96 2.09
C HIS A 757 20.59 -76.03 0.56
N TRP A 758 21.78 -76.02 -0.05
CA TRP A 758 21.93 -76.23 -1.49
C TRP A 758 21.94 -77.72 -1.80
N TYR A 759 21.15 -78.11 -2.80
CA TYR A 759 21.09 -79.46 -3.37
C TYR A 759 21.41 -79.38 -4.86
N PHE A 760 21.86 -80.48 -5.46
CA PHE A 760 21.99 -80.60 -6.91
C PHE A 760 21.11 -81.74 -7.42
N PHE A 761 20.23 -81.41 -8.35
CA PHE A 761 19.41 -82.36 -9.07
C PHE A 761 19.99 -82.52 -10.47
N ASP A 762 20.09 -83.77 -10.92
CA ASP A 762 20.50 -84.11 -12.28
C ASP A 762 19.69 -83.31 -13.30
N LYS A 763 20.37 -82.69 -14.26
CA LYS A 763 19.73 -81.72 -15.18
C LYS A 763 18.74 -82.33 -16.16
N VAL A 764 18.79 -83.64 -16.35
CA VAL A 764 17.92 -84.37 -17.28
C VAL A 764 16.88 -85.18 -16.51
N THR A 765 17.30 -85.90 -15.47
CA THR A 765 16.45 -86.87 -14.77
C THR A 765 15.80 -86.31 -13.50
N GLY A 766 16.29 -85.17 -12.99
CA GLY A 766 15.87 -84.59 -11.72
C GLY A 766 16.36 -85.34 -10.48
N ALA A 767 17.13 -86.42 -10.63
CA ALA A 767 17.64 -87.21 -9.51
C ALA A 767 18.61 -86.39 -8.65
N MET A 768 18.35 -86.30 -7.34
CA MET A 768 19.23 -85.67 -6.37
C MET A 768 20.59 -86.38 -6.37
N LYS A 769 21.67 -85.63 -6.55
CA LYS A 769 23.04 -86.14 -6.47
C LYS A 769 23.57 -86.06 -5.04
N THR A 770 24.43 -87.01 -4.70
CA THR A 770 25.28 -87.03 -3.51
C THR A 770 26.72 -87.27 -3.94
N GLY A 771 27.69 -86.96 -3.08
CA GLY A 771 29.11 -87.11 -3.36
C GLY A 771 29.69 -85.96 -4.19
N TRP A 772 30.78 -86.23 -4.89
CA TRP A 772 31.48 -85.26 -5.74
C TRP A 772 30.66 -84.91 -6.98
N VAL A 773 30.46 -83.62 -7.23
CA VAL A 773 29.77 -83.11 -8.41
C VAL A 773 30.57 -81.97 -9.02
N TYR A 774 30.89 -82.08 -10.31
CA TYR A 774 31.42 -80.98 -11.11
C TYR A 774 30.25 -80.25 -11.78
N ILE A 775 30.21 -78.92 -11.65
CA ILE A 775 29.17 -78.04 -12.18
C ILE A 775 29.80 -77.18 -13.28
N PRO A 776 29.70 -77.58 -14.56
CA PRO A 776 30.45 -76.95 -15.65
C PRO A 776 30.15 -75.46 -15.81
N GLU A 777 28.91 -75.04 -15.62
CA GLU A 777 28.49 -73.64 -15.84
C GLU A 777 29.04 -72.69 -14.78
N GLN A 778 29.52 -73.23 -13.66
CA GLN A 778 30.15 -72.47 -12.59
C GLN A 778 31.64 -72.82 -12.46
N ASN A 779 32.16 -73.69 -13.32
CA ASN A 779 33.54 -74.19 -13.30
C ASN A 779 34.00 -74.61 -11.88
N LYS A 780 33.14 -75.34 -11.16
CA LYS A 780 33.44 -75.74 -9.77
C LYS A 780 33.14 -77.20 -9.49
N THR A 781 33.98 -77.78 -8.66
CA THR A 781 33.73 -79.09 -8.04
C THR A 781 33.25 -78.86 -6.62
N VAL A 782 32.11 -79.44 -6.26
CA VAL A 782 31.52 -79.37 -4.91
C VAL A 782 31.30 -80.79 -4.38
N TYR A 783 31.00 -80.91 -3.09
CA TYR A 783 30.60 -82.17 -2.48
C TYR A 783 29.23 -82.04 -1.81
N TYR A 784 28.35 -82.99 -2.10
CA TYR A 784 27.04 -83.12 -1.47
C TYR A 784 27.07 -84.30 -0.48
N ASN A 785 26.65 -84.09 0.76
CA ASN A 785 26.66 -85.14 1.79
C ASN A 785 25.63 -86.26 1.48
N LYS A 786 25.52 -87.26 2.36
CA LYS A 786 24.57 -88.38 2.22
C LYS A 786 23.10 -87.96 2.11
N ASP A 787 22.76 -86.79 2.66
CA ASP A 787 21.42 -86.21 2.64
C ASP A 787 21.21 -85.32 1.40
N GLY A 788 22.25 -85.14 0.57
CA GLY A 788 22.25 -84.33 -0.64
C GLY A 788 22.56 -82.85 -0.43
N GLN A 789 22.99 -82.45 0.77
CA GLN A 789 23.28 -81.05 1.11
C GLN A 789 24.73 -80.70 0.77
N MET A 790 24.95 -79.55 0.13
CA MET A 790 26.29 -79.04 -0.19
C MET A 790 27.07 -78.75 1.10
N VAL A 791 28.31 -79.23 1.18
CA VAL A 791 29.18 -79.01 2.35
C VAL A 791 30.07 -77.78 2.16
N TYR A 792 30.54 -77.23 3.27
CA TYR A 792 31.38 -76.02 3.33
C TYR A 792 32.51 -76.21 4.35
N GLY A 793 33.57 -75.41 4.22
CA GLY A 793 34.72 -75.46 5.11
C GLY A 793 35.49 -76.78 5.04
N THR A 794 36.22 -77.10 6.11
CA THR A 794 37.03 -78.32 6.20
C THR A 794 36.15 -79.56 6.42
N GLN A 795 36.30 -80.56 5.56
CA GLN A 795 35.52 -81.80 5.57
C GLN A 795 36.42 -83.04 5.42
N ILE A 796 36.04 -84.16 6.04
CA ILE A 796 36.73 -85.44 5.90
C ILE A 796 35.86 -86.37 5.05
N ILE A 797 36.35 -86.75 3.87
CA ILE A 797 35.64 -87.59 2.90
C ILE A 797 36.51 -88.79 2.58
N ASN A 798 36.02 -90.01 2.87
CA ASN A 798 36.76 -91.27 2.68
C ASN A 798 38.19 -91.25 3.28
N GLY A 799 38.35 -90.68 4.47
CA GLY A 799 39.63 -90.60 5.18
C GLY A 799 40.60 -89.52 4.68
N LYS A 800 40.21 -88.69 3.70
CA LYS A 800 40.99 -87.54 3.22
C LYS A 800 40.35 -86.21 3.62
N THR A 801 41.18 -85.23 3.98
CA THR A 801 40.74 -83.87 4.34
C THR A 801 40.64 -83.00 3.09
N TYR A 802 39.51 -82.33 2.90
CA TYR A 802 39.26 -81.37 1.82
C TYR A 802 38.76 -80.05 2.41
N TYR A 803 39.05 -78.94 1.73
CA TYR A 803 38.49 -77.63 2.07
C TYR A 803 37.57 -77.14 0.96
N PHE A 804 36.33 -76.81 1.34
CA PHE A 804 35.34 -76.19 0.45
C PHE A 804 35.14 -74.74 0.86
N ASP A 805 35.09 -73.85 -0.13
CA ASP A 805 34.86 -72.43 0.06
C ASP A 805 33.55 -72.19 0.84
N THR A 806 33.60 -71.37 1.88
CA THR A 806 32.45 -71.14 2.78
C THR A 806 31.35 -70.29 2.16
N PHE A 807 31.60 -69.65 1.03
CA PHE A 807 30.61 -68.84 0.32
C PHE A 807 29.88 -69.65 -0.76
N ASP A 808 30.61 -70.39 -1.61
CA ASP A 808 30.02 -71.06 -2.78
C ASP A 808 30.18 -72.58 -2.82
N GLY A 809 30.86 -73.17 -1.84
CA GLY A 809 31.08 -74.61 -1.72
C GLY A 809 32.12 -75.20 -2.66
N THR A 810 32.90 -74.38 -3.38
CA THR A 810 33.92 -74.85 -4.34
C THR A 810 35.11 -75.50 -3.64
N LEU A 811 35.56 -76.66 -4.13
CA LEU A 811 36.80 -77.31 -3.71
C LEU A 811 38.01 -76.41 -3.99
N LYS A 812 38.87 -76.21 -2.99
CA LYS A 812 40.13 -75.44 -3.09
C LYS A 812 41.36 -76.34 -3.08
#